data_AF-A0A5C5YRY7-F1
#
_entry.id   AF-A0A5C5YRY7-F1
#
_cell.length_a   1.000
_cell.length_b   1.000
_cell.length_c   1.000
_cell.angle_alpha   90.00
_cell.angle_beta   90.00
_cell.angle_gamma   90.00
#
_symmetry.space_group_name_H-M   'P 1'
#
loop_
_entity.id
_entity.type
_entity.pdbx_description
1 polymer ?
#
loop_
_entity_poly.entity_id
_entity_poly.type
_entity_poly.pdbx_seq_one_letter_code
_entity_poly.pdbx_strand_id
1 'polypeptide(L)'
;MSPSTNNRPLLLRARPDVVAAAVRVAGLPRWVVTDPVTLEHYDLSDQEYTLLGALREGVSLRDLQRVFETRFAPRRITLEQVWEFVSRLHRAGLAVSTAAGQGGRLVERRDDRVRTERLWSWTQLLAIRLPGLRADGFITSLYGVVRWAFSPPALLLAIGLVLWAATIAVTDYAAFVAGMPAVAELARPGNVAALMLAAVGVKVLHELGHALACKHFGGRVHELGVLLLAFTPAMYCDVSDLWRLPSKRQRMLVTAAGIVTEVMLASLAAIVWRYTDAGLVHTAALNVMIVCTVGTLLINANPLLRYDGYYLLSDFTETPNLWQRSRDAVAALWGDWLRRHDVPRPPIRPWWLPVYGLASQVYLVLVLLGIVWALTVALHSYRLQNLAYAIGVVAAAASLSAPLRSAWRTGRDPIARRRLRRGRAGLTVVIVAAIAAALWFVPIGFNAEGQATVALSDPAVVVTTTPGRIVSAVAAGQRVEAGDQIARLENPELTAELAALGGRLAEERLRLKQLGALRAHDRQASDQLPAAASRVEDLEHQLTQLEQEAERLVLRSPRAGVVVSSERRDADRDRTTLARWSGTPLSPSNRGAWLEVGASVCCVGEPASSQAEVLLTEDDIERVAIGQPVEIAWRQTPGVVAHGRVVAVSRRAAPLGSRGASPTTDNGPRYQVRVELADPPAGLRVGGQGRVKIDTGATTLGNLAVTRLRQLFRLP
;
A
#
# COMPACT_ATOMS: atom_id res chain seq x y z
N MET A 1 -20.22 39.34 45.15
CA MET A 1 -19.46 40.58 44.88
C MET A 1 -20.19 41.74 45.54
N SER A 2 -19.54 42.53 46.38
CA SER A 2 -20.18 43.66 47.08
C SER A 2 -20.49 44.82 46.12
N PRO A 3 -21.56 45.61 46.32
CA PRO A 3 -21.94 46.69 45.42
C PRO A 3 -20.85 47.76 45.22
N SER A 4 -19.89 47.87 46.13
CA SER A 4 -18.72 48.77 46.05
C SER A 4 -17.64 48.37 45.04
N THR A 5 -17.55 47.10 44.64
CA THR A 5 -16.55 46.65 43.64
C THR A 5 -16.99 46.91 42.20
N ASN A 6 -18.30 47.02 41.96
CA ASN A 6 -18.87 47.08 40.60
C ASN A 6 -18.77 48.47 39.95
N ASN A 7 -18.57 49.51 40.75
CA ASN A 7 -18.33 50.89 40.31
C ASN A 7 -16.84 51.25 40.21
N ARG A 8 -15.92 50.33 40.53
CA ARG A 8 -14.49 50.64 40.40
C ARG A 8 -14.10 50.74 38.92
N PRO A 9 -13.30 51.74 38.53
CA PRO A 9 -12.79 51.85 37.18
C PRO A 9 -11.96 50.62 36.83
N LEU A 10 -12.22 50.03 35.68
CA LEU A 10 -11.41 48.94 35.15
C LEU A 10 -10.08 49.50 34.67
N LEU A 11 -8.98 48.87 35.10
CA LEU A 11 -7.63 49.12 34.58
C LEU A 11 -7.40 48.30 33.30
N LEU A 12 -8.38 48.32 32.39
CA LEU A 12 -8.38 47.59 31.13
C LEU A 12 -8.85 48.53 30.03
N ARG A 13 -8.18 48.48 28.89
CA ARG A 13 -8.54 49.23 27.68
C ARG A 13 -8.55 48.31 26.46
N ALA A 14 -9.42 48.57 25.51
CA ALA A 14 -9.35 47.94 24.20
C ALA A 14 -8.04 48.33 23.50
N ARG A 15 -7.44 47.37 22.78
CA ARG A 15 -6.18 47.61 22.07
C ARG A 15 -6.46 48.43 20.79
N PRO A 16 -5.75 49.55 20.55
CA PRO A 16 -6.12 50.52 19.50
C PRO A 16 -5.70 50.13 18.08
N ASP A 17 -4.79 49.18 17.93
CA ASP A 17 -4.26 48.68 16.66
C ASP A 17 -5.13 47.59 16.02
N VAL A 18 -6.17 47.15 16.72
CA VAL A 18 -7.05 46.06 16.28
C VAL A 18 -7.95 46.54 15.13
N VAL A 19 -7.97 45.78 14.04
CA VAL A 19 -8.75 46.11 12.84
C VAL A 19 -10.08 45.35 12.85
N ALA A 20 -11.21 46.04 12.70
CA ALA A 20 -12.53 45.41 12.69
C ALA A 20 -13.24 45.59 11.35
N ALA A 21 -13.84 44.52 10.83
CA ALA A 21 -14.67 44.54 9.63
C ALA A 21 -16.09 44.03 9.94
N ALA A 22 -17.11 44.74 9.46
CA ALA A 22 -18.50 44.31 9.60
C ALA A 22 -18.85 43.26 8.54
N VAL A 23 -19.29 42.08 8.96
CA VAL A 23 -19.67 40.95 8.11
C VAL A 23 -21.08 40.50 8.47
N ARG A 24 -21.90 40.14 7.48
CA ARG A 24 -23.22 39.54 7.72
C ARG A 24 -23.10 38.02 7.73
N VAL A 25 -23.47 37.39 8.84
CA VAL A 25 -23.51 35.93 8.99
C VAL A 25 -24.93 35.54 9.43
N ALA A 26 -25.59 34.66 8.68
CA ALA A 26 -26.97 34.23 8.89
C ALA A 26 -27.98 35.41 9.00
N GLY A 27 -27.73 36.49 8.26
CA GLY A 27 -28.55 37.71 8.28
C GLY A 27 -28.35 38.64 9.48
N LEU A 28 -27.53 38.24 10.47
CA LEU A 28 -27.21 39.07 11.63
C LEU A 28 -25.87 39.81 11.42
N PRO A 29 -25.75 41.07 11.88
CA PRO A 29 -24.49 41.80 11.86
C PRO A 29 -23.50 41.15 12.86
N ARG A 30 -22.33 40.75 12.34
CA ARG A 30 -21.17 40.31 13.12
C ARG A 30 -19.98 41.19 12.78
N TRP A 31 -19.05 41.29 13.71
CA TRP A 31 -17.79 42.02 13.56
C TRP A 31 -16.64 41.05 13.66
N VAL A 32 -15.86 40.94 12.58
CA VAL A 32 -14.61 40.17 12.57
C VAL A 32 -13.49 41.11 13.00
N VAL A 33 -12.94 40.85 14.17
CA VAL A 33 -11.90 41.64 14.81
C VAL A 33 -10.57 40.93 14.62
N THR A 34 -9.65 41.56 13.89
CA THR A 34 -8.32 41.01 13.57
C THR A 34 -7.24 41.66 14.43
N ASP A 35 -6.44 40.82 15.08
CA ASP A 35 -5.17 41.26 15.68
C ASP A 35 -4.11 41.40 14.56
N PRO A 36 -3.55 42.60 14.30
CA PRO A 36 -2.58 42.81 13.22
C PRO A 36 -1.22 42.14 13.46
N VAL A 37 -0.89 41.76 14.70
CA VAL A 37 0.40 41.17 15.08
C VAL A 37 0.32 39.65 15.03
N THR A 38 -0.71 39.07 15.64
CA THR A 38 -0.88 37.61 15.66
C THR A 38 -1.63 37.09 14.44
N LEU A 39 -2.27 37.98 13.67
CA LEU A 39 -3.21 37.67 12.58
C LEU A 39 -4.39 36.80 13.03
N GLU A 40 -4.63 36.65 14.34
CA GLU A 40 -5.78 35.92 14.86
C GLU A 40 -7.08 36.70 14.61
N HIS A 41 -8.14 35.97 14.27
CA HIS A 41 -9.45 36.55 13.95
C HIS A 41 -10.47 36.16 15.01
N TYR A 42 -11.21 37.15 15.50
CA TYR A 42 -12.21 36.99 16.54
C TYR A 42 -13.59 37.43 16.03
N ASP A 43 -14.54 36.50 16.03
CA ASP A 43 -15.94 36.79 15.71
C ASP A 43 -16.64 37.37 16.94
N LEU A 44 -16.97 38.66 16.89
CA LEU A 44 -17.79 39.34 17.89
C LEU A 44 -19.19 39.61 17.33
N SER A 45 -20.21 39.42 18.16
CA SER A 45 -21.54 39.96 17.87
C SER A 45 -21.52 41.49 17.92
N ASP A 46 -22.52 42.14 17.31
CA ASP A 46 -22.68 43.60 17.37
C ASP A 46 -22.71 44.16 18.81
N GLN A 47 -23.29 43.37 19.71
CA GLN A 47 -23.31 43.58 21.16
C GLN A 47 -21.90 43.56 21.78
N GLU A 48 -21.14 42.51 21.50
CA GLU A 48 -19.79 42.32 22.02
C GLU A 48 -18.80 43.36 21.46
N TYR A 49 -18.95 43.72 20.18
CA TYR A 49 -18.13 44.76 19.55
C TYR A 49 -18.42 46.15 20.14
N THR A 50 -19.69 46.46 20.42
CA THR A 50 -20.06 47.70 21.11
C THR A 50 -19.41 47.77 22.51
N LEU A 51 -19.41 46.67 23.26
CA LEU A 51 -18.74 46.59 24.56
C LEU A 51 -17.22 46.73 24.43
N LEU A 52 -16.61 46.14 23.40
CA LEU A 52 -15.18 46.31 23.11
C LEU A 52 -14.85 47.79 22.81
N GLY A 53 -15.64 48.46 21.96
CA GLY A 53 -15.44 49.89 21.65
C GLY A 53 -15.70 50.84 22.83
N ALA A 54 -16.53 50.42 23.78
CA ALA A 54 -16.78 51.14 25.03
C ALA A 54 -15.72 50.90 26.11
N LEU A 55 -14.83 49.92 25.95
CA LEU A 55 -13.79 49.58 26.91
C LEU A 55 -12.62 50.58 26.84
N ARG A 56 -12.76 51.70 27.53
CA ARG A 56 -11.73 52.73 27.70
C ARG A 56 -11.15 52.72 29.12
N GLU A 57 -9.98 53.32 29.30
CA GLU A 57 -9.40 53.51 30.63
C GLU A 57 -10.39 54.29 31.52
N GLY A 58 -10.63 53.79 32.74
CA GLY A 58 -11.51 54.45 33.71
C GLY A 58 -12.98 54.02 33.69
N VAL A 59 -13.40 53.16 32.76
CA VAL A 59 -14.81 52.70 32.65
C VAL A 59 -15.10 51.59 33.67
N SER A 60 -16.22 51.65 34.40
CA SER A 60 -16.63 50.60 35.34
C SER A 60 -17.47 49.50 34.68
N LEU A 61 -17.62 48.34 35.35
CA LEU A 61 -18.50 47.26 34.87
C LEU A 61 -19.96 47.71 34.75
N ARG A 62 -20.43 48.60 35.65
CA ARG A 62 -21.77 49.19 35.57
C ARG A 62 -21.93 50.15 34.39
N ASP A 63 -20.88 50.89 34.03
CA ASP A 63 -20.93 51.78 32.86
C ASP A 63 -21.04 50.96 31.56
N LEU A 64 -20.29 49.87 31.45
CA LEU A 64 -20.43 48.92 30.33
C LEU A 64 -21.82 48.29 30.26
N GLN A 65 -22.39 47.90 31.41
CA GLN A 65 -23.76 47.41 31.50
C GLN A 65 -24.76 48.46 31.03
N ARG A 66 -24.62 49.72 31.47
CA ARG A 66 -25.49 50.83 31.07
C ARG A 66 -25.40 51.10 29.57
N VAL A 67 -24.19 51.12 28.99
CA VAL A 67 -23.98 51.30 27.55
C VAL A 67 -24.67 50.19 26.75
N PHE A 68 -24.58 48.94 27.22
CA PHE A 68 -25.26 47.81 26.60
C PHE A 68 -26.79 47.96 26.66
N GLU A 69 -27.34 48.22 27.85
CA GLU A 69 -28.80 48.33 28.06
C GLU A 69 -29.40 49.53 27.32
N THR A 70 -28.66 50.62 27.19
CA THR A 70 -29.12 51.81 26.45
C THR A 70 -29.16 51.57 24.94
N ARG A 71 -28.18 50.84 24.40
CA ARG A 71 -28.06 50.60 22.95
C ARG A 71 -28.88 49.42 22.44
N PHE A 72 -29.14 48.42 23.28
CA PHE A 72 -29.82 47.17 22.89
C PHE A 72 -31.13 46.92 23.67
N ALA A 73 -31.78 47.97 24.17
CA ALA A 73 -33.09 47.88 24.83
C ALA A 73 -34.11 47.13 23.94
N PRO A 74 -34.93 46.20 24.49
CA PRO A 74 -35.18 45.91 25.91
C PRO A 74 -34.29 44.81 26.53
N ARG A 75 -33.19 44.39 25.88
CA ARG A 75 -32.32 43.32 26.40
C ARG A 75 -31.51 43.81 27.60
N ARG A 76 -31.38 42.97 28.63
CA ARG A 76 -30.58 43.21 29.84
C ARG A 76 -29.46 42.19 29.97
N ILE A 77 -28.36 42.60 30.59
CA ILE A 77 -27.16 41.78 30.82
C ILE A 77 -26.78 41.83 32.30
N THR A 78 -26.31 40.73 32.88
CA THR A 78 -25.85 40.73 34.28
C THR A 78 -24.39 41.20 34.38
N LEU A 79 -24.01 41.78 35.52
CA LEU A 79 -22.62 42.21 35.77
C LEU A 79 -21.61 41.05 35.68
N GLU A 80 -22.02 39.84 36.03
CA GLU A 80 -21.21 38.62 35.92
C GLU A 80 -20.92 38.28 34.45
N GLN A 81 -21.92 38.41 33.57
CA GLN A 81 -21.75 38.20 32.13
C GLN A 81 -20.80 39.25 31.51
N VAL A 82 -20.92 40.51 31.93
CA VAL A 82 -19.99 41.58 31.50
C VAL A 82 -18.57 41.26 31.97
N TRP A 83 -18.37 40.83 33.22
CA TRP A 83 -17.07 40.46 33.75
C TRP A 83 -16.46 39.24 33.03
N GLU A 84 -17.28 38.22 32.73
CA GLU A 84 -16.83 37.04 31.99
C GLU A 84 -16.39 37.42 30.57
N PHE A 85 -17.14 38.32 29.92
CA PHE A 85 -16.81 38.85 28.60
C PHE A 85 -15.50 39.65 28.60
N VAL A 86 -15.34 40.59 29.53
CA VAL A 86 -14.10 41.39 29.67
C VAL A 86 -12.90 40.48 29.97
N SER A 87 -13.08 39.47 30.83
CA SER A 87 -12.03 38.47 31.11
C SER A 87 -11.71 37.61 29.88
N ARG A 88 -12.69 37.36 29.00
CA ARG A 88 -12.48 36.68 27.72
C ARG A 88 -11.68 37.55 26.75
N LEU A 89 -12.02 38.84 26.63
CA LEU A 89 -11.28 39.81 25.80
C LEU A 89 -9.82 39.97 26.25
N HIS A 90 -9.58 40.04 27.56
CA HIS A 90 -8.22 40.14 28.08
C HIS A 90 -7.41 38.85 27.85
N ARG A 91 -8.03 37.67 28.01
CA ARG A 91 -7.38 36.38 27.67
C ARG A 91 -7.10 36.23 26.18
N ALA A 92 -7.96 36.81 25.33
CA ALA A 92 -7.80 36.85 23.88
C ALA A 92 -6.78 37.91 23.40
N GLY A 93 -6.17 38.70 24.29
CA GLY A 93 -5.21 39.73 23.89
C GLY A 93 -5.82 40.96 23.20
N LEU A 94 -7.15 41.04 23.12
CA LEU A 94 -7.89 42.17 22.54
C LEU A 94 -8.03 43.36 23.52
N ALA A 95 -7.84 43.11 24.82
CA ALA A 95 -7.83 44.13 25.87
C ALA A 95 -6.53 44.06 26.68
N VAL A 96 -5.89 45.22 26.86
CA VAL A 96 -4.63 45.36 27.60
C VAL A 96 -4.92 45.96 28.96
N SER A 97 -4.26 45.44 30.00
CA SER A 97 -4.34 46.02 31.33
C SER A 97 -3.31 47.12 31.49
N THR A 98 -3.71 48.24 32.09
CA THR A 98 -2.83 49.37 32.42
C THR A 98 -2.17 49.23 33.79
N ALA A 99 -2.44 48.14 34.52
CA ALA A 99 -1.84 47.89 35.83
C ALA A 99 -0.36 47.48 35.72
N ALA A 100 0.51 48.14 36.48
CA ALA A 100 1.94 47.82 36.56
C ALA A 100 2.17 46.38 37.07
N GLY A 101 3.12 45.65 36.46
CA GLY A 101 3.52 44.29 36.89
C GLY A 101 2.81 43.11 36.20
N GLN A 102 1.84 43.34 35.31
CA GLN A 102 1.17 42.27 34.54
C GLN A 102 2.01 41.66 33.41
N GLY A 103 3.11 42.32 33.00
CA GLY A 103 4.03 41.79 31.98
C GLY A 103 4.60 40.42 32.34
N GLY A 104 4.94 40.19 33.62
CA GLY A 104 5.45 38.90 34.10
C GLY A 104 4.44 37.76 33.93
N ARG A 105 3.15 37.99 34.21
CA ARG A 105 2.08 36.99 34.01
C ARG A 105 1.81 36.68 32.54
N LEU A 106 2.03 37.64 31.63
CA LEU A 106 1.94 37.40 30.20
C LEU A 106 3.12 36.57 29.68
N VAL A 107 4.33 36.79 30.21
CA VAL A 107 5.53 35.98 29.91
C VAL A 107 5.39 34.57 30.46
N GLU A 108 4.96 34.40 31.71
CA GLU A 108 4.75 33.07 32.32
C GLU A 108 3.71 32.24 31.55
N ARG A 109 2.61 32.87 31.08
CA ARG A 109 1.64 32.20 30.20
C ARG A 109 2.21 31.85 28.83
N ARG A 110 3.07 32.70 28.26
CA ARG A 110 3.78 32.40 27.02
C ARG A 110 4.69 31.19 27.23
N ASP A 111 5.43 31.14 28.32
CA ASP A 111 6.34 30.05 28.65
C ASP A 111 5.61 28.73 28.88
N ASP A 112 4.44 28.75 29.53
CA ASP A 112 3.56 27.59 29.66
C ASP A 112 3.01 27.10 28.31
N ARG A 113 2.58 28.04 27.44
CA ARG A 113 2.10 27.72 26.10
C ARG A 113 3.23 27.11 25.25
N VAL A 114 4.42 27.71 25.30
CA VAL A 114 5.63 27.22 24.61
C VAL A 114 6.08 25.87 25.16
N ARG A 115 6.03 25.62 26.47
CA ARG A 115 6.32 24.30 27.07
C ARG A 115 5.34 23.24 26.61
N THR A 116 4.06 23.57 26.58
CA THR A 116 3.01 22.66 26.12
C THR A 116 3.16 22.37 24.62
N GLU A 117 3.44 23.39 23.81
CA GLU A 117 3.73 23.23 22.38
C GLU A 117 4.99 22.38 22.15
N ARG A 118 6.06 22.58 22.95
CA ARG A 118 7.29 21.76 22.92
C ARG A 118 7.04 20.29 23.24
N LEU A 119 6.20 20.01 24.23
CA LEU A 119 5.78 18.64 24.58
C LEU A 119 4.99 17.97 23.44
N TRP A 120 4.24 18.74 22.67
CA TRP A 120 3.48 18.27 21.51
C TRP A 120 4.25 18.37 20.18
N SER A 121 5.49 18.89 20.16
CA SER A 121 6.29 19.06 18.95
C SER A 121 6.62 17.77 18.20
N TRP A 122 6.65 16.63 18.89
CA TRP A 122 6.80 15.33 18.22
C TRP A 122 5.64 15.05 17.25
N THR A 123 4.44 15.58 17.53
CA THR A 123 3.31 15.53 16.57
C THR A 123 3.45 16.56 15.44
N GLN A 124 4.25 17.62 15.64
CA GLN A 124 4.59 18.62 14.62
C GLN A 124 5.72 18.17 13.68
N LEU A 125 6.47 17.10 14.00
CA LEU A 125 7.43 16.50 13.06
C LEU A 125 6.76 16.00 11.77
N LEU A 126 5.46 15.68 11.84
CA LEU A 126 4.64 15.30 10.69
C LEU A 126 4.11 16.51 9.89
N ALA A 127 4.28 17.75 10.38
CA ALA A 127 3.77 18.96 9.74
C ALA A 127 4.74 20.14 9.99
N ILE A 128 5.89 20.10 9.32
CA ILE A 128 6.92 21.15 9.46
C ILE A 128 6.52 22.32 8.56
N ARG A 129 6.11 23.44 9.15
CA ARG A 129 5.81 24.67 8.42
C ARG A 129 7.09 25.49 8.29
N LEU A 130 7.57 25.66 7.06
CA LEU A 130 8.65 26.58 6.77
C LEU A 130 8.07 27.99 6.62
N PRO A 131 8.72 29.04 7.15
CA PRO A 131 8.23 30.40 7.04
C PRO A 131 8.11 30.80 5.56
N GLY A 132 6.93 31.32 5.19
CA GLY A 132 6.61 31.68 3.81
C GLY A 132 7.26 32.98 3.35
N LEU A 133 7.33 33.16 2.03
CA LEU A 133 7.70 34.42 1.38
C LEU A 133 6.47 35.33 1.28
N ARG A 134 6.67 36.64 1.41
CA ARG A 134 5.60 37.63 1.19
C ARG A 134 5.10 37.53 -0.25
N ALA A 135 3.84 37.15 -0.41
CA ALA A 135 3.30 36.74 -1.71
C ALA A 135 2.50 37.82 -2.45
N ASP A 136 2.03 38.87 -1.75
CA ASP A 136 1.05 39.79 -2.32
C ASP A 136 1.52 40.45 -3.63
N GLY A 137 2.79 40.86 -3.71
CA GLY A 137 3.36 41.46 -4.92
C GLY A 137 3.39 40.48 -6.10
N PHE A 138 3.94 39.29 -5.88
CA PHE A 138 4.00 38.22 -6.89
C PHE A 138 2.62 37.82 -7.39
N ILE A 139 1.66 37.61 -6.48
CA ILE A 139 0.28 37.26 -6.84
C ILE A 139 -0.42 38.41 -7.56
N THR A 140 -0.14 39.68 -7.23
CA THR A 140 -0.70 40.83 -7.94
C THR A 140 -0.22 40.87 -9.39
N SER A 141 1.09 40.68 -9.62
CA SER A 141 1.66 40.60 -10.97
C SER A 141 1.08 39.44 -11.76
N LEU A 142 1.02 38.25 -11.15
CA LEU A 142 0.43 37.07 -11.78
C LEU A 142 -1.05 37.29 -12.11
N TYR A 143 -1.83 37.81 -11.17
CA TYR A 143 -3.24 38.12 -11.37
C TYR A 143 -3.48 39.09 -12.54
N GLY A 144 -2.58 40.04 -12.77
CA GLY A 144 -2.63 40.91 -13.95
C GLY A 144 -2.65 40.13 -15.27
N VAL A 145 -1.89 39.03 -15.36
CA VAL A 145 -1.81 38.15 -16.53
C VAL A 145 -3.00 37.19 -16.60
N VAL A 146 -3.40 36.60 -15.47
CA VAL A 146 -4.44 35.55 -15.44
C VAL A 146 -5.86 36.09 -15.22
N ARG A 147 -6.05 37.42 -15.19
CA ARG A 147 -7.36 38.05 -14.95
C ARG A 147 -8.45 37.55 -15.89
N TRP A 148 -8.09 37.22 -17.14
CA TRP A 148 -9.02 36.71 -18.15
C TRP A 148 -9.64 35.35 -17.75
N ALA A 149 -8.98 34.54 -16.92
CA ALA A 149 -9.49 33.24 -16.48
C ALA A 149 -10.73 33.37 -15.58
N PHE A 150 -10.95 34.53 -14.96
CA PHE A 150 -12.13 34.83 -14.16
C PHE A 150 -13.28 35.45 -14.98
N SER A 151 -13.15 35.48 -16.32
CA SER A 151 -14.20 36.00 -17.21
C SER A 151 -15.28 34.94 -17.51
N PRO A 152 -16.53 35.34 -17.82
CA PRO A 152 -17.58 34.40 -18.20
C PRO A 152 -17.23 33.47 -19.38
N PRO A 153 -16.54 33.94 -20.45
CA PRO A 153 -16.08 33.05 -21.52
C PRO A 153 -15.10 31.96 -21.03
N ALA A 154 -14.18 32.31 -20.14
CA ALA A 154 -13.24 31.33 -19.57
C ALA A 154 -13.97 30.28 -18.72
N LEU A 155 -15.01 30.67 -17.98
CA LEU A 155 -15.86 29.73 -17.26
C LEU A 155 -16.60 28.77 -18.20
N LEU A 156 -17.15 29.26 -19.32
CA LEU A 156 -17.79 28.40 -20.32
C LEU A 156 -16.81 27.41 -20.95
N LEU A 157 -15.60 27.88 -21.26
CA LEU A 157 -14.52 27.01 -21.77
C LEU A 157 -14.14 25.94 -20.75
N ALA A 158 -13.99 26.32 -19.47
CA ALA A 158 -13.71 25.39 -18.38
C ALA A 158 -14.80 24.32 -18.25
N ILE A 159 -16.08 24.72 -18.26
CA ILE A 159 -17.21 23.78 -18.22
C ILE A 159 -17.17 22.85 -19.44
N GLY A 160 -16.93 23.40 -20.65
CA GLY A 160 -16.78 22.61 -21.86
C GLY A 160 -15.65 21.57 -21.76
N LEU A 161 -14.51 21.96 -21.19
CA LEU A 161 -13.37 21.06 -20.95
C LEU A 161 -13.72 19.92 -19.99
N VAL A 162 -14.41 20.21 -18.87
CA VAL A 162 -14.88 19.16 -17.94
C VAL A 162 -15.84 18.22 -18.64
N LEU A 163 -16.82 18.77 -19.37
CA LEU A 163 -17.82 17.96 -20.06
C LEU A 163 -17.17 17.05 -21.11
N TRP A 164 -16.16 17.54 -21.84
CA TRP A 164 -15.40 16.73 -22.79
C TRP A 164 -14.60 15.62 -22.11
N ALA A 165 -13.92 15.89 -21.00
CA ALA A 165 -13.24 14.85 -20.25
C ALA A 165 -14.22 13.82 -19.66
N ALA A 166 -15.40 14.28 -19.20
CA ALA A 166 -16.45 13.41 -18.68
C ALA A 166 -17.05 12.51 -19.76
N THR A 167 -17.25 13.00 -20.99
CA THR A 167 -17.72 12.16 -22.10
C THR A 167 -16.69 11.08 -22.42
N ILE A 168 -15.40 11.40 -22.50
CA ILE A 168 -14.32 10.41 -22.69
C ILE A 168 -14.37 9.34 -21.60
N ALA A 169 -14.47 9.73 -20.33
CA ALA A 169 -14.49 8.80 -19.20
C ALA A 169 -15.70 7.85 -19.23
N VAL A 170 -16.85 8.31 -19.73
CA VAL A 170 -18.06 7.50 -19.83
C VAL A 170 -18.06 6.61 -21.08
N THR A 171 -17.66 7.13 -22.24
CA THR A 171 -17.69 6.36 -23.50
C THR A 171 -16.60 5.31 -23.57
N ASP A 172 -15.39 5.61 -23.07
CA ASP A 172 -14.24 4.71 -23.08
C ASP A 172 -13.96 4.10 -21.70
N TYR A 173 -15.00 3.91 -20.88
CA TYR A 173 -14.86 3.40 -19.51
C TYR A 173 -14.05 2.10 -19.42
N ALA A 174 -14.26 1.16 -20.35
CA ALA A 174 -13.50 -0.10 -20.38
C ALA A 174 -12.00 0.12 -20.64
N ALA A 175 -11.65 1.01 -21.56
CA ALA A 175 -10.26 1.37 -21.84
C ALA A 175 -9.64 2.16 -20.68
N PHE A 176 -10.43 3.01 -20.02
CA PHE A 176 -10.03 3.76 -18.85
C PHE A 176 -9.68 2.85 -17.68
N VAL A 177 -10.54 1.87 -17.36
CA VAL A 177 -10.30 0.88 -16.31
C VAL A 177 -9.14 -0.05 -16.66
N ALA A 178 -9.04 -0.48 -17.92
CA ALA A 178 -7.93 -1.33 -18.37
C ALA A 178 -6.57 -0.60 -18.37
N GLY A 179 -6.58 0.72 -18.58
CA GLY A 179 -5.40 1.58 -18.55
C GLY A 179 -4.97 2.00 -17.13
N MET A 180 -5.76 1.72 -16.10
CA MET A 180 -5.35 2.01 -14.72
C MET A 180 -4.28 1.01 -14.25
N PRO A 181 -3.09 1.50 -13.86
CA PRO A 181 -2.04 0.63 -13.35
C PRO A 181 -2.47 0.01 -12.02
N ALA A 182 -2.06 -1.23 -11.79
CA ALA A 182 -2.27 -1.86 -10.50
C ALA A 182 -1.53 -1.07 -9.39
N VAL A 183 -2.04 -1.11 -8.15
CA VAL A 183 -1.42 -0.40 -7.00
C VAL A 183 0.06 -0.77 -6.83
N ALA A 184 0.40 -2.04 -7.08
CA ALA A 184 1.79 -2.51 -7.03
C ALA A 184 2.69 -1.86 -8.11
N GLU A 185 2.15 -1.50 -9.27
CA GLU A 185 2.89 -0.80 -10.32
C GLU A 185 3.09 0.68 -9.98
N LEU A 186 2.10 1.33 -9.37
CA LEU A 186 2.22 2.70 -8.86
C LEU A 186 3.28 2.78 -7.75
N ALA A 187 3.46 1.72 -6.95
CA ALA A 187 4.43 1.64 -5.87
C ALA A 187 5.88 1.41 -6.32
N ARG A 188 6.15 1.23 -7.62
CA ARG A 188 7.52 1.11 -8.15
C ARG A 188 8.28 2.43 -7.93
N PRO A 189 9.58 2.42 -7.55
CA PRO A 189 10.32 3.64 -7.21
C PRO A 189 10.23 4.76 -8.25
N GLY A 190 10.36 4.41 -9.54
CA GLY A 190 10.29 5.39 -10.63
C GLY A 190 8.91 6.05 -10.76
N ASN A 191 7.84 5.27 -10.59
CA ASN A 191 6.47 5.78 -10.62
C ASN A 191 6.15 6.60 -9.37
N VAL A 192 6.63 6.20 -8.19
CA VAL A 192 6.48 6.97 -6.95
C VAL A 192 7.12 8.35 -7.09
N ALA A 193 8.35 8.43 -7.63
CA ALA A 193 9.01 9.71 -7.85
C ALA A 193 8.21 10.61 -8.82
N ALA A 194 7.70 10.03 -9.92
CA ALA A 194 6.87 10.76 -10.88
C ALA A 194 5.52 11.22 -10.28
N LEU A 195 4.87 10.38 -9.48
CA LEU A 195 3.63 10.71 -8.76
C LEU A 195 3.88 11.81 -7.72
N MET A 196 4.99 11.75 -6.99
CA MET A 196 5.37 12.78 -6.02
C MET A 196 5.61 14.12 -6.72
N LEU A 197 6.32 14.12 -7.84
CA LEU A 197 6.54 15.34 -8.63
C LEU A 197 5.21 15.90 -9.17
N ALA A 198 4.34 15.05 -9.70
CA ALA A 198 3.00 15.45 -10.14
C ALA A 198 2.16 15.99 -8.98
N ALA A 199 2.19 15.35 -7.81
CA ALA A 199 1.49 15.80 -6.60
C ALA A 199 1.96 17.18 -6.14
N VAL A 200 3.27 17.42 -6.09
CA VAL A 200 3.82 18.74 -5.75
C VAL A 200 3.35 19.79 -6.75
N GLY A 201 3.46 19.52 -8.05
CA GLY A 201 3.04 20.45 -9.11
C GLY A 201 1.55 20.78 -9.06
N VAL A 202 0.71 19.76 -8.88
CA VAL A 202 -0.75 19.93 -8.73
C VAL A 202 -1.06 20.78 -7.49
N LYS A 203 -0.42 20.52 -6.34
CA LYS A 203 -0.66 21.28 -5.12
C LYS A 203 -0.18 22.73 -5.21
N VAL A 204 0.93 22.99 -5.92
CA VAL A 204 1.35 24.37 -6.22
C VAL A 204 0.26 25.12 -6.99
N LEU A 205 -0.28 24.51 -8.05
CA LEU A 205 -1.34 25.12 -8.86
C LEU A 205 -2.65 25.29 -8.09
N HIS A 206 -2.99 24.33 -7.22
CA HIS A 206 -4.14 24.37 -6.33
C HIS A 206 -4.09 25.59 -5.38
N GLU A 207 -2.97 25.78 -4.68
CA GLU A 207 -2.76 26.92 -3.78
C GLU A 207 -2.77 28.27 -4.53
N LEU A 208 -2.20 28.30 -5.74
CA LEU A 208 -2.28 29.48 -6.62
C LEU A 208 -3.73 29.77 -7.04
N GLY A 209 -4.56 28.74 -7.24
CA GLY A 209 -6.00 28.89 -7.49
C GLY A 209 -6.70 29.66 -6.36
N HIS A 210 -6.46 29.27 -5.10
CA HIS A 210 -6.96 29.99 -3.94
C HIS A 210 -6.44 31.44 -3.87
N ALA A 211 -5.13 31.63 -4.06
CA ALA A 211 -4.49 32.94 -4.02
C ALA A 211 -5.08 33.92 -5.05
N LEU A 212 -5.22 33.46 -6.30
CA LEU A 212 -5.73 34.26 -7.41
C LEU A 212 -7.21 34.59 -7.23
N ALA A 213 -8.02 33.63 -6.76
CA ALA A 213 -9.43 33.87 -6.47
C ALA A 213 -9.61 34.86 -5.31
N CYS A 214 -8.80 34.73 -4.25
CA CYS A 214 -8.79 35.68 -3.13
C CYS A 214 -8.50 37.11 -3.61
N LYS A 215 -7.48 37.26 -4.47
CA LYS A 215 -7.11 38.55 -5.07
C LYS A 215 -8.20 39.10 -5.98
N HIS A 216 -8.89 38.25 -6.76
CA HIS A 216 -9.99 38.64 -7.63
C HIS A 216 -11.13 39.33 -6.88
N PHE A 217 -11.46 38.82 -5.68
CA PHE A 217 -12.50 39.40 -4.83
C PHE A 217 -11.99 40.50 -3.87
N GLY A 218 -10.73 40.93 -4.01
CA GLY A 218 -10.16 42.05 -3.27
C GLY A 218 -9.48 41.70 -1.93
N GLY A 219 -9.28 40.42 -1.62
CA GLY A 219 -8.49 39.98 -0.47
C GLY A 219 -6.97 40.09 -0.71
N ARG A 220 -6.18 40.21 0.37
CA ARG A 220 -4.71 40.18 0.28
C ARG A 220 -4.17 38.79 0.59
N VAL A 221 -3.10 38.42 -0.10
CA VAL A 221 -2.39 37.16 0.13
C VAL A 221 -1.10 37.48 0.88
N HIS A 222 -1.04 37.11 2.16
CA HIS A 222 0.03 37.56 3.05
C HIS A 222 1.33 36.79 2.78
N GLU A 223 1.25 35.47 2.76
CA GLU A 223 2.39 34.58 2.62
C GLU A 223 2.07 33.35 1.75
N LEU A 224 3.08 32.90 1.01
CA LEU A 224 3.14 31.59 0.36
C LEU A 224 4.33 30.84 0.96
N GLY A 225 4.09 29.67 1.53
CA GLY A 225 5.13 28.87 2.16
C GLY A 225 5.09 27.41 1.76
N VAL A 226 6.04 26.65 2.29
CA VAL A 226 6.13 25.19 2.10
C VAL A 226 5.84 24.52 3.44
N LEU A 227 4.89 23.59 3.42
CA LEU A 227 4.53 22.70 4.51
C LEU A 227 5.00 21.29 4.17
N LEU A 228 5.87 20.72 4.99
CA LEU A 228 6.25 19.31 4.88
C LEU A 228 5.24 18.47 5.69
N LEU A 229 4.26 17.87 5.00
CA LEU A 229 3.27 16.99 5.61
C LEU A 229 3.71 15.53 5.43
N ALA A 230 4.06 14.84 6.52
CA ALA A 230 4.55 13.46 6.51
C ALA A 230 5.71 13.22 5.52
N PHE A 231 6.69 14.13 5.48
CA PHE A 231 7.82 14.16 4.54
C PHE A 231 7.47 14.43 3.07
N THR A 232 6.21 14.69 2.75
CA THR A 232 5.79 15.16 1.43
C THR A 232 5.72 16.69 1.41
N PRO A 233 6.47 17.37 0.53
CA PRO A 233 6.38 18.82 0.41
C PRO A 233 5.03 19.21 -0.20
N ALA A 234 4.30 20.06 0.50
CA ALA A 234 3.09 20.73 0.03
C ALA A 234 3.31 22.24 0.12
N MET A 235 2.72 23.03 -0.78
CA MET A 235 2.65 24.48 -0.55
C MET A 235 1.43 24.82 0.30
N TYR A 236 1.49 25.95 0.98
CA TYR A 236 0.32 26.55 1.61
C TYR A 236 0.24 28.03 1.25
N CYS A 237 -0.98 28.52 1.04
CA CYS A 237 -1.27 29.93 0.81
C CYS A 237 -2.07 30.51 1.99
N ASP A 238 -1.56 31.59 2.59
CA ASP A 238 -2.30 32.29 3.64
C ASP A 238 -3.34 33.24 3.04
N VAL A 239 -4.55 32.71 2.91
CA VAL A 239 -5.76 33.43 2.48
C VAL A 239 -6.64 33.87 3.67
N SER A 240 -6.06 34.15 4.85
CA SER A 240 -6.84 34.54 6.03
C SER A 240 -7.77 35.75 5.82
N ASP A 241 -7.45 36.66 4.89
CA ASP A 241 -8.33 37.78 4.52
C ASP A 241 -9.68 37.34 3.92
N LEU A 242 -9.84 36.07 3.55
CA LEU A 242 -11.11 35.44 3.14
C LEU A 242 -12.24 35.73 4.14
N TRP A 243 -11.95 35.70 5.44
CA TRP A 243 -12.94 35.91 6.50
C TRP A 243 -13.49 37.34 6.54
N ARG A 244 -12.80 38.30 5.91
CA ARG A 244 -13.24 39.70 5.80
C ARG A 244 -14.22 39.94 4.66
N LEU A 245 -14.34 38.99 3.71
CA LEU A 245 -15.24 39.15 2.58
C LEU A 245 -16.71 39.13 3.04
N PRO A 246 -17.51 40.15 2.68
CA PRO A 246 -18.89 40.28 3.15
C PRO A 246 -19.83 39.22 2.53
N SER A 247 -19.56 38.80 1.30
CA SER A 247 -20.40 37.84 0.58
C SER A 247 -19.97 36.40 0.82
N LYS A 248 -20.90 35.57 1.31
CA LYS A 248 -20.66 34.12 1.46
C LYS A 248 -20.35 33.41 0.15
N ARG A 249 -20.93 33.87 -0.97
CA ARG A 249 -20.68 33.28 -2.30
C ARG A 249 -19.24 33.53 -2.74
N GLN A 250 -18.71 34.72 -2.46
CA GLN A 250 -17.31 35.04 -2.76
C GLN A 250 -16.39 34.17 -1.90
N ARG A 251 -16.68 33.99 -0.60
CA ARG A 251 -15.90 33.10 0.25
C ARG A 251 -15.87 31.67 -0.26
N MET A 252 -17.05 31.12 -0.56
CA MET A 252 -17.19 29.78 -1.14
C MET A 252 -16.44 29.63 -2.47
N LEU A 253 -16.47 30.63 -3.35
CA LEU A 253 -15.75 30.58 -4.63
C LEU A 253 -14.23 30.57 -4.45
N VAL A 254 -13.70 31.33 -3.47
CA VAL A 254 -12.26 31.27 -3.14
C VAL A 254 -11.90 29.90 -2.59
N THR A 255 -12.70 29.34 -1.67
CA THR A 255 -12.50 27.99 -1.14
C THR A 255 -12.68 26.89 -2.19
N ALA A 256 -13.54 27.09 -3.19
CA ALA A 256 -13.70 26.14 -4.29
C ALA A 256 -12.61 26.25 -5.37
N ALA A 257 -11.86 27.37 -5.42
CA ALA A 257 -10.92 27.64 -6.50
C ALA A 257 -9.80 26.58 -6.63
N GLY A 258 -9.30 26.06 -5.50
CA GLY A 258 -8.34 24.96 -5.49
C GLY A 258 -8.92 23.68 -6.10
N ILE A 259 -10.12 23.28 -5.67
CA ILE A 259 -10.85 22.11 -6.21
C ILE A 259 -11.10 22.28 -7.72
N VAL A 260 -11.57 23.46 -8.14
CA VAL A 260 -11.81 23.76 -9.57
C VAL A 260 -10.51 23.65 -10.37
N THR A 261 -9.39 24.12 -9.83
CA THR A 261 -8.08 24.01 -10.47
C THR A 261 -7.65 22.54 -10.65
N GLU A 262 -7.82 21.71 -9.61
CA GLU A 262 -7.50 20.29 -9.71
C GLU A 262 -8.43 19.55 -10.69
N VAL A 263 -9.73 19.90 -10.75
CA VAL A 263 -10.68 19.36 -11.74
C VAL A 263 -10.27 19.75 -13.16
N MET A 264 -9.88 21.02 -13.40
CA MET A 264 -9.37 21.46 -14.70
C MET A 264 -8.12 20.68 -15.13
N LEU A 265 -7.18 20.47 -14.21
CA LEU A 265 -5.98 19.68 -14.46
C LEU A 265 -6.32 18.21 -14.74
N ALA A 266 -7.26 17.63 -13.99
CA ALA A 266 -7.75 16.27 -14.25
C ALA A 266 -8.40 16.15 -15.63
N SER A 267 -9.22 17.11 -16.03
CA SER A 267 -9.89 17.13 -17.33
C SER A 267 -8.89 17.23 -18.47
N LEU A 268 -7.92 18.15 -18.38
CA LEU A 268 -6.87 18.30 -19.37
C LEU A 268 -6.01 17.02 -19.46
N ALA A 269 -5.63 16.46 -18.31
CA ALA A 269 -4.85 15.24 -18.24
C ALA A 269 -5.59 14.03 -18.84
N ALA A 270 -6.90 13.89 -18.60
CA ALA A 270 -7.71 12.83 -19.19
C ALA A 270 -7.77 12.92 -20.72
N ILE A 271 -7.91 14.14 -21.26
CA ILE A 271 -7.91 14.38 -22.71
C ILE A 271 -6.52 14.06 -23.29
N VAL A 272 -5.44 14.57 -22.69
CA VAL A 272 -4.07 14.29 -23.16
C VAL A 272 -3.78 12.79 -23.12
N TRP A 273 -4.12 12.13 -22.01
CA TRP A 273 -3.95 10.69 -21.85
C TRP A 273 -4.67 9.90 -22.95
N ARG A 274 -5.89 10.30 -23.30
CA ARG A 274 -6.70 9.63 -24.33
C ARG A 274 -6.14 9.75 -25.76
N TYR A 275 -5.49 10.88 -26.07
CA TYR A 275 -4.99 11.19 -27.41
C TYR A 275 -3.46 11.05 -27.54
N THR A 276 -2.80 10.41 -26.58
CA THR A 276 -1.36 10.15 -26.64
C THR A 276 -1.08 8.66 -26.53
N ASP A 277 -0.12 8.17 -27.33
CA ASP A 277 0.38 6.81 -27.24
C ASP A 277 1.33 6.63 -26.05
N ALA A 278 1.66 5.37 -25.74
CA ALA A 278 2.56 5.01 -24.64
C ALA A 278 3.89 5.78 -24.73
N GLY A 279 4.15 6.64 -23.75
CA GLY A 279 5.32 7.51 -23.69
C GLY A 279 5.29 8.44 -22.47
N LEU A 280 6.29 9.31 -22.34
CA LEU A 280 6.45 10.20 -21.17
C LEU A 280 5.24 11.10 -20.93
N VAL A 281 4.68 11.68 -22.00
CA VAL A 281 3.50 12.56 -21.92
C VAL A 281 2.27 11.80 -21.45
N HIS A 282 2.05 10.60 -21.99
CA HIS A 282 0.95 9.73 -21.61
C HIS A 282 1.05 9.31 -20.13
N THR A 283 2.23 8.89 -19.67
CA THR A 283 2.46 8.53 -18.26
C THR A 283 2.34 9.74 -17.33
N ALA A 284 2.83 10.92 -17.72
CA ALA A 284 2.69 12.14 -16.93
C ALA A 284 1.21 12.56 -16.81
N ALA A 285 0.45 12.50 -17.91
CA ALA A 285 -0.98 12.77 -17.91
C ALA A 285 -1.73 11.78 -17.01
N LEU A 286 -1.42 10.48 -17.08
CA LEU A 286 -1.97 9.47 -16.18
C LEU A 286 -1.68 9.79 -14.71
N ASN A 287 -0.43 10.14 -14.37
CA ASN A 287 -0.05 10.47 -13.00
C ASN A 287 -0.77 11.72 -12.47
N VAL A 288 -0.85 12.80 -13.27
CA VAL A 288 -1.61 14.01 -12.93
C VAL A 288 -3.09 13.69 -12.77
N MET A 289 -3.66 12.89 -13.67
CA MET A 289 -5.05 12.46 -13.60
C MET A 289 -5.32 11.67 -12.31
N ILE A 290 -4.47 10.71 -11.94
CA ILE A 290 -4.60 9.93 -10.70
C ILE A 290 -4.49 10.83 -9.48
N VAL A 291 -3.47 11.69 -9.42
CA VAL A 291 -3.25 12.64 -8.32
C VAL A 291 -4.46 13.56 -8.15
N CYS A 292 -4.94 14.17 -9.23
CA CYS A 292 -6.08 15.08 -9.18
C CYS A 292 -7.39 14.35 -8.89
N THR A 293 -7.68 13.19 -9.49
CA THR A 293 -8.96 12.51 -9.23
C THR A 293 -9.02 11.92 -7.83
N VAL A 294 -8.03 11.13 -7.42
CA VAL A 294 -7.97 10.52 -6.08
C VAL A 294 -7.82 11.61 -5.02
N GLY A 295 -6.89 12.55 -5.20
CA GLY A 295 -6.66 13.64 -4.26
C GLY A 295 -7.84 14.60 -4.14
N THR A 296 -8.44 15.02 -5.26
CA THR A 296 -9.55 15.98 -5.22
C THR A 296 -10.83 15.32 -4.74
N LEU A 297 -11.25 14.20 -5.34
CA LEU A 297 -12.58 13.65 -5.09
C LEU A 297 -12.67 12.97 -3.73
N LEU A 298 -11.66 12.17 -3.37
CA LEU A 298 -11.69 11.43 -2.11
C LEU A 298 -11.25 12.32 -0.94
N ILE A 299 -10.25 13.18 -1.12
CA ILE A 299 -9.63 13.88 0.01
C ILE A 299 -10.08 15.35 0.08
N ASN A 300 -9.78 16.18 -0.93
CA ASN A 300 -9.96 17.63 -0.83
C ASN A 300 -11.43 18.08 -0.90
N ALA A 301 -12.19 17.63 -1.89
CA ALA A 301 -13.59 18.00 -2.09
C ALA A 301 -14.53 17.31 -1.09
N ASN A 302 -14.05 16.29 -0.38
CA ASN A 302 -14.83 15.59 0.62
C ASN A 302 -14.97 16.42 1.91
N PRO A 303 -16.20 16.83 2.30
CA PRO A 303 -16.41 17.70 3.45
C PRO A 303 -16.19 17.02 4.81
N LEU A 304 -15.97 15.71 4.84
CA LEU A 304 -15.86 14.92 6.07
C LEU A 304 -14.48 15.02 6.73
N LEU A 305 -13.44 15.45 5.99
CA LEU A 305 -12.11 15.77 6.53
C LEU A 305 -11.81 17.26 6.38
N ARG A 306 -10.89 17.79 7.20
CA ARG A 306 -10.54 19.21 7.27
C ARG A 306 -9.68 19.68 6.08
N TYR A 307 -10.19 19.49 4.87
CA TYR A 307 -9.66 20.03 3.62
C TYR A 307 -10.65 21.04 3.03
N ASP A 308 -10.50 21.46 1.78
CA ASP A 308 -11.28 22.56 1.19
C ASP A 308 -12.78 22.30 1.16
N GLY A 309 -13.20 21.05 0.93
CA GLY A 309 -14.60 20.64 0.99
C GLY A 309 -15.22 20.88 2.37
N TYR A 310 -14.44 20.74 3.44
CA TYR A 310 -14.89 21.06 4.80
C TYR A 310 -15.10 22.56 4.98
N TYR A 311 -14.15 23.37 4.51
CA TYR A 311 -14.28 24.83 4.59
C TYR A 311 -15.41 25.33 3.70
N LEU A 312 -15.61 24.73 2.53
CA LEU A 312 -16.73 25.03 1.64
C LEU A 312 -18.08 24.71 2.30
N LEU A 313 -18.20 23.57 2.98
CA LEU A 313 -19.40 23.21 3.75
C LEU A 313 -19.57 24.13 4.97
N SER A 314 -18.48 24.49 5.65
CA SER A 314 -18.48 25.43 6.78
C SER A 314 -18.98 26.81 6.34
N ASP A 315 -18.52 27.32 5.20
CA ASP A 315 -18.97 28.59 4.61
C ASP A 315 -20.42 28.51 4.10
N PHE A 316 -20.81 27.39 3.48
CA PHE A 316 -22.17 27.18 3.01
C PHE A 316 -23.19 27.15 4.16
N THR A 317 -22.84 26.45 5.25
CA THR A 317 -23.68 26.32 6.45
C THR A 317 -23.52 27.50 7.42
N GLU A 318 -22.55 28.39 7.18
CA GLU A 318 -22.20 29.52 8.04
C GLU A 318 -21.92 29.10 9.49
N THR A 319 -21.38 27.88 9.67
CA THR A 319 -21.02 27.32 10.98
C THR A 319 -19.50 27.31 11.18
N PRO A 320 -18.90 28.36 11.76
CA PRO A 320 -17.47 28.37 12.01
C PRO A 320 -17.08 27.25 12.97
N ASN A 321 -15.90 26.66 12.75
CA ASN A 321 -15.39 25.51 13.52
C ASN A 321 -16.35 24.31 13.53
N LEU A 322 -16.97 24.01 12.38
CA LEU A 322 -17.90 22.90 12.16
C LEU A 322 -17.41 21.56 12.78
N TRP A 323 -16.13 21.22 12.62
CA TRP A 323 -15.52 19.97 13.12
C TRP A 323 -15.54 19.85 14.65
N GLN A 324 -15.33 20.96 15.36
CA GLN A 324 -15.33 20.99 16.82
C GLN A 324 -16.77 21.02 17.33
N ARG A 325 -17.62 21.87 16.74
CA ARG A 325 -19.05 21.95 17.10
C ARG A 325 -19.79 20.63 16.88
N SER A 326 -19.46 19.90 15.82
CA SER A 326 -20.06 18.59 15.55
C SER A 326 -19.63 17.54 16.57
N ARG A 327 -18.34 17.54 16.97
CA ARG A 327 -17.85 16.68 18.07
C ARG A 327 -18.49 17.00 19.40
N ASP A 328 -18.63 18.29 19.73
CA ASP A 328 -19.29 18.73 20.96
C ASP A 328 -20.76 18.32 20.94
N ALA A 329 -21.42 18.40 19.79
CA ALA A 329 -22.80 17.94 19.61
C ALA A 329 -22.94 16.41 19.76
N VAL A 330 -22.03 15.62 19.18
CA VAL A 330 -21.97 14.17 19.40
C VAL A 330 -21.73 13.87 20.89
N ALA A 331 -20.74 14.50 21.50
CA ALA A 331 -20.43 14.31 22.92
C ALA A 331 -21.61 14.70 23.83
N ALA A 332 -22.38 15.73 23.46
CA ALA A 332 -23.61 16.10 24.14
C ALA A 332 -24.68 15.00 24.05
N LEU A 333 -24.95 14.45 22.86
CA LEU A 333 -25.91 13.34 22.69
C LEU A 333 -25.50 12.10 23.50
N TRP A 334 -24.23 11.72 23.45
CA TRP A 334 -23.70 10.62 24.26
C TRP A 334 -23.82 10.92 25.76
N GLY A 335 -23.55 12.16 26.16
CA GLY A 335 -23.73 12.64 27.53
C GLY A 335 -25.18 12.55 28.00
N ASP A 336 -26.14 12.95 27.17
CA ASP A 336 -27.57 12.93 27.48
C ASP A 336 -28.12 11.50 27.56
N TRP A 337 -27.60 10.60 26.71
CA TRP A 337 -27.92 9.17 26.79
C TRP A 337 -27.44 8.56 28.12
N LEU A 338 -26.19 8.85 28.50
CA LEU A 338 -25.50 8.24 29.65
C LEU A 338 -25.78 8.91 30.99
N ARG A 339 -26.03 10.23 31.05
CA ARG A 339 -26.08 11.01 32.30
C ARG A 339 -27.45 11.64 32.56
N ARG A 340 -27.85 11.70 33.83
CA ARG A 340 -28.97 12.55 34.28
C ARG A 340 -28.48 14.00 34.36
N HIS A 341 -29.22 14.91 33.73
CA HIS A 341 -28.93 16.34 33.72
C HIS A 341 -29.97 17.04 34.60
N ASP A 342 -29.52 17.87 35.54
CA ASP A 342 -30.40 18.68 36.40
C ASP A 342 -30.68 20.07 35.79
N VAL A 343 -29.96 20.46 34.73
CA VAL A 343 -30.09 21.75 34.04
C VAL A 343 -30.36 21.52 32.55
N PRO A 344 -31.42 22.11 31.97
CA PRO A 344 -31.70 22.00 30.54
C PRO A 344 -30.59 22.67 29.72
N ARG A 345 -29.99 21.92 28.80
CA ARG A 345 -29.00 22.43 27.85
C ARG A 345 -29.71 23.14 26.69
N PRO A 346 -29.08 24.16 26.09
CA PRO A 346 -29.60 24.74 24.85
C PRO A 346 -29.72 23.64 23.77
N PRO A 347 -30.81 23.62 22.97
CA PRO A 347 -31.01 22.61 21.94
C PRO A 347 -29.87 22.67 20.92
N ILE A 348 -29.36 21.49 20.52
CA ILE A 348 -28.35 21.38 19.45
C ILE A 348 -28.98 21.91 18.16
N ARG A 349 -28.54 23.09 17.72
CA ARG A 349 -28.94 23.69 16.46
C ARG A 349 -27.70 23.97 15.61
N PRO A 350 -27.68 23.54 14.33
CA PRO A 350 -28.67 22.72 13.63
C PRO A 350 -28.61 21.20 13.96
N TRP A 351 -29.72 20.47 13.72
CA TRP A 351 -29.90 19.05 14.07
C TRP A 351 -28.97 18.08 13.32
N TRP A 352 -28.43 18.48 12.18
CA TRP A 352 -27.54 17.67 11.35
C TRP A 352 -26.08 17.65 11.86
N LEU A 353 -25.70 18.53 12.79
CA LEU A 353 -24.34 18.60 13.35
C LEU A 353 -23.83 17.26 13.90
N PRO A 354 -24.60 16.49 14.70
CA PRO A 354 -24.13 15.21 15.21
C PRO A 354 -24.00 14.14 14.11
N VAL A 355 -24.89 14.16 13.11
CA VAL A 355 -24.84 13.25 11.96
C VAL A 355 -23.56 13.49 11.17
N TYR A 356 -23.23 14.76 10.90
CA TYR A 356 -21.98 15.16 10.28
C TYR A 356 -20.76 14.73 11.12
N GLY A 357 -20.80 14.94 12.44
CA GLY A 357 -19.72 14.56 13.35
C GLY A 357 -19.44 13.05 13.34
N LEU A 358 -20.49 12.22 13.34
CA LEU A 358 -20.37 10.77 13.24
C LEU A 358 -19.84 10.34 11.86
N ALA A 359 -20.40 10.90 10.78
CA ALA A 359 -19.95 10.62 9.41
C ALA A 359 -18.47 11.00 9.20
N SER A 360 -18.04 12.15 9.71
CA SER A 360 -16.65 12.61 9.70
C SER A 360 -15.73 11.65 10.44
N GLN A 361 -16.16 11.13 11.59
CA GLN A 361 -15.36 10.17 12.36
C GLN A 361 -15.26 8.80 11.68
N VAL A 362 -16.36 8.29 11.11
CA VAL A 362 -16.35 7.03 10.33
C VAL A 362 -15.44 7.18 9.11
N TYR A 363 -15.58 8.28 8.38
CA TYR A 363 -14.77 8.54 7.19
C TYR A 363 -13.28 8.67 7.52
N LEU A 364 -12.92 9.33 8.63
CA LEU A 364 -11.53 9.37 9.11
C LEU A 364 -10.96 7.96 9.36
N VAL A 365 -11.75 7.07 9.98
CA VAL A 365 -11.32 5.67 10.20
C VAL A 365 -11.15 4.94 8.87
N LEU A 366 -12.07 5.10 7.92
CA LEU A 366 -11.97 4.49 6.59
C LEU A 366 -10.73 4.98 5.83
N VAL A 367 -10.45 6.28 5.84
CA VAL A 367 -9.24 6.84 5.20
C VAL A 367 -7.98 6.32 5.89
N LEU A 368 -7.95 6.26 7.22
CA LEU A 368 -6.80 5.72 7.93
C LEU A 368 -6.56 4.24 7.60
N LEU A 369 -7.62 3.41 7.58
CA LEU A 369 -7.53 2.01 7.17
C LEU A 369 -7.07 1.88 5.71
N GLY A 370 -7.58 2.73 4.82
CA GLY A 370 -7.17 2.80 3.42
C GLY A 370 -5.69 3.17 3.24
N ILE A 371 -5.19 4.15 4.00
CA ILE A 371 -3.78 4.53 4.01
C ILE A 371 -2.91 3.37 4.52
N VAL A 372 -3.28 2.73 5.63
CA VAL A 372 -2.54 1.58 6.17
C VAL A 372 -2.53 0.44 5.15
N TRP A 373 -3.67 0.12 4.54
CA TRP A 373 -3.77 -0.89 3.49
C TRP A 373 -2.88 -0.56 2.28
N ALA A 374 -2.95 0.67 1.76
CA ALA A 374 -2.11 1.13 0.66
C ALA A 374 -0.62 1.06 1.01
N LEU A 375 -0.22 1.46 2.23
CA LEU A 375 1.15 1.31 2.71
C LEU A 375 1.55 -0.17 2.82
N THR A 376 0.68 -1.07 3.28
CA THR A 376 1.01 -2.50 3.35
C THR A 376 1.27 -3.08 1.97
N VAL A 377 0.45 -2.73 0.97
CA VAL A 377 0.64 -3.18 -0.42
C VAL A 377 1.91 -2.58 -1.01
N ALA A 378 2.16 -1.29 -0.81
CA ALA A 378 3.34 -0.61 -1.35
C ALA A 378 4.66 -1.07 -0.69
N LEU A 379 4.64 -1.32 0.62
CA LEU A 379 5.82 -1.76 1.38
C LEU A 379 6.03 -3.28 1.32
N HIS A 380 5.07 -4.04 0.78
CA HIS A 380 5.19 -5.48 0.58
C HIS A 380 6.40 -5.82 -0.29
N SER A 381 6.59 -5.12 -1.41
CA SER A 381 7.74 -5.30 -2.31
C SER A 381 9.10 -5.07 -1.65
N TYR A 382 9.15 -4.32 -0.54
CA TYR A 382 10.37 -4.03 0.21
C TYR A 382 10.50 -4.86 1.50
N ARG A 383 9.57 -5.78 1.77
CA ARG A 383 9.48 -6.55 3.04
C ARG A 383 9.36 -5.65 4.29
N LEU A 384 8.84 -4.44 4.14
CA LEU A 384 8.67 -3.45 5.21
C LEU A 384 7.22 -3.33 5.70
N GLN A 385 6.38 -4.32 5.44
CA GLN A 385 4.96 -4.35 5.84
C GLN A 385 4.74 -4.14 7.35
N ASN A 386 5.70 -4.55 8.19
CA ASN A 386 5.66 -4.31 9.63
C ASN A 386 5.67 -2.81 9.99
N LEU A 387 6.33 -1.96 9.20
CA LEU A 387 6.29 -0.52 9.42
C LEU A 387 4.88 0.04 9.18
N ALA A 388 4.20 -0.42 8.14
CA ALA A 388 2.82 -0.03 7.85
C ALA A 388 1.87 -0.41 9.00
N TYR A 389 2.00 -1.64 9.51
CA TYR A 389 1.23 -2.09 10.67
C TYR A 389 1.55 -1.30 11.94
N ALA A 390 2.83 -0.96 12.19
CA ALA A 390 3.22 -0.14 13.32
C ALA A 390 2.58 1.26 13.27
N ILE A 391 2.61 1.91 12.10
CA ILE A 391 1.93 3.20 11.87
C ILE A 391 0.43 3.06 12.11
N GLY A 392 -0.20 1.98 11.60
CA GLY A 392 -1.61 1.69 11.82
C GLY A 392 -1.97 1.53 13.30
N VAL A 393 -1.16 0.81 14.08
CA VAL A 393 -1.34 0.64 15.53
C VAL A 393 -1.23 1.97 16.25
N VAL A 394 -0.22 2.78 15.94
CA VAL A 394 -0.04 4.12 16.55
C VAL A 394 -1.24 5.03 16.23
N ALA A 395 -1.72 5.03 14.99
CA ALA A 395 -2.84 5.85 14.57
C ALA A 395 -4.18 5.39 15.19
N ALA A 396 -4.39 4.07 15.31
CA ALA A 396 -5.53 3.50 16.01
C ALA A 396 -5.48 3.84 17.52
N ALA A 397 -4.33 3.69 18.17
CA ALA A 397 -4.12 4.06 19.56
C ALA A 397 -4.39 5.56 19.79
N ALA A 398 -3.91 6.44 18.91
CA ALA A 398 -4.16 7.87 18.97
C ALA A 398 -5.66 8.19 18.88
N SER A 399 -6.38 7.55 17.94
CA SER A 399 -7.81 7.75 17.72
C SER A 399 -8.67 7.22 18.87
N LEU A 400 -8.28 6.11 19.48
CA LEU A 400 -8.94 5.53 20.67
C LEU A 400 -8.56 6.25 21.98
N SER A 401 -7.45 6.99 22.02
CA SER A 401 -6.97 7.65 23.24
C SER A 401 -7.96 8.68 23.82
N ALA A 402 -8.65 9.44 22.96
CA ALA A 402 -9.59 10.47 23.41
C ALA A 402 -10.84 9.88 24.07
N PRO A 403 -11.58 8.94 23.45
CA PRO A 403 -12.73 8.30 24.11
C PRO A 403 -12.32 7.50 25.35
N LEU A 404 -11.18 6.78 25.32
CA LEU A 404 -10.69 6.05 26.51
C LEU A 404 -10.38 6.99 27.67
N ARG A 405 -9.67 8.11 27.43
CA ARG A 405 -9.38 9.11 28.47
C ARG A 405 -10.66 9.74 29.02
N SER A 406 -11.64 10.02 28.17
CA SER A 406 -12.95 10.56 28.59
C SER A 406 -13.72 9.56 29.46
N ALA A 407 -13.77 8.29 29.06
CA ALA A 407 -14.39 7.21 29.81
C ALA A 407 -13.69 7.00 31.16
N TRP A 408 -12.35 6.98 31.16
CA TRP A 408 -11.53 6.81 32.37
C TRP A 408 -11.67 7.98 33.34
N ARG A 409 -11.68 9.24 32.86
CA ARG A 409 -11.94 10.42 33.70
C ARG A 409 -13.33 10.40 34.31
N THR A 410 -14.35 10.09 33.51
CA THR A 410 -15.74 9.92 33.99
C THR A 410 -15.82 8.79 35.03
N GLY A 411 -15.00 7.75 34.86
CA GLY A 411 -14.83 6.66 35.80
C GLY A 411 -13.94 6.97 37.00
N ARG A 412 -13.21 8.09 37.08
CA ARG A 412 -12.48 8.47 38.31
C ARG A 412 -13.21 9.52 39.12
N ASP A 413 -13.99 10.36 38.46
CA ASP A 413 -14.78 11.41 39.10
C ASP A 413 -16.03 10.81 39.80
N PRO A 414 -16.10 10.84 41.15
CA PRO A 414 -17.21 10.28 41.90
C PRO A 414 -18.52 11.05 41.68
N ILE A 415 -18.46 12.34 41.32
CA ILE A 415 -19.63 13.18 41.02
C ILE A 415 -20.19 12.78 39.65
N ALA A 416 -19.31 12.62 38.65
CA ALA A 416 -19.71 12.19 37.31
C ALA A 416 -20.30 10.76 37.31
N ARG A 417 -19.73 9.84 38.12
CA ARG A 417 -20.24 8.48 38.29
C ARG A 417 -21.66 8.43 38.86
N ARG A 418 -21.98 9.26 39.86
CA ARG A 418 -23.32 9.31 40.47
C ARG A 418 -24.40 9.79 39.50
N ARG A 419 -24.03 10.61 38.51
CA ARG A 419 -24.93 11.11 37.46
C ARG A 419 -25.20 10.10 36.34
N LEU A 420 -24.48 8.97 36.27
CA LEU A 420 -24.68 7.96 35.23
C LEU A 420 -25.97 7.16 35.43
N ARG A 421 -26.73 6.97 34.35
CA ARG A 421 -27.87 6.06 34.29
C ARG A 421 -27.33 4.62 34.18
N ARG A 422 -27.17 3.93 35.31
CA ARG A 422 -26.55 2.58 35.40
C ARG A 422 -27.05 1.59 34.35
N GLY A 423 -28.36 1.53 34.09
CA GLY A 423 -28.94 0.63 33.07
C GLY A 423 -28.49 0.95 31.63
N ARG A 424 -28.46 2.25 31.25
CA ARG A 424 -28.01 2.65 29.91
C ARG A 424 -26.51 2.54 29.74
N ALA A 425 -25.74 2.86 30.79
CA ALA A 425 -24.29 2.67 30.79
C ALA A 425 -23.93 1.18 30.65
N GLY A 426 -24.61 0.29 31.37
CA GLY A 426 -24.46 -1.16 31.22
C GLY A 426 -24.80 -1.64 29.81
N LEU A 427 -25.94 -1.20 29.25
CA LEU A 427 -26.34 -1.52 27.88
C LEU A 427 -25.29 -1.06 26.85
N THR A 428 -24.75 0.15 26.99
CA THR A 428 -23.70 0.65 26.11
C THR A 428 -22.43 -0.21 26.20
N VAL A 429 -22.01 -0.63 27.40
CA VAL A 429 -20.86 -1.54 27.55
C VAL A 429 -21.14 -2.89 26.88
N VAL A 430 -22.33 -3.46 27.05
CA VAL A 430 -22.73 -4.71 26.40
C VAL A 430 -22.73 -4.58 24.88
N ILE A 431 -23.30 -3.50 24.32
CA ILE A 431 -23.31 -3.25 22.87
C ILE A 431 -21.88 -3.11 22.33
N VAL A 432 -21.04 -2.32 23.00
CA VAL A 432 -19.63 -2.15 22.58
C VAL A 432 -18.86 -3.47 22.67
N ALA A 433 -19.07 -4.25 23.72
CA ALA A 433 -18.47 -5.57 23.87
C ALA A 433 -18.97 -6.55 22.79
N ALA A 434 -20.27 -6.51 22.46
CA ALA A 434 -20.85 -7.34 21.41
C ALA A 434 -20.31 -6.98 20.02
N ILE A 435 -20.14 -5.68 19.71
CA ILE A 435 -19.53 -5.23 18.45
C ILE A 435 -18.05 -5.64 18.40
N ALA A 436 -17.30 -5.46 19.49
CA ALA A 436 -15.90 -5.86 19.56
C ALA A 436 -15.75 -7.38 19.40
N ALA A 437 -16.62 -8.17 20.03
CA ALA A 437 -16.66 -9.63 19.87
C ALA A 437 -17.03 -10.01 18.43
N ALA A 438 -18.06 -9.40 17.84
CA ALA A 438 -18.45 -9.65 16.46
C ALA A 438 -17.26 -9.41 15.51
N LEU A 439 -16.60 -8.26 15.61
CA LEU A 439 -15.41 -7.93 14.82
C LEU A 439 -14.24 -8.89 15.07
N TRP A 440 -14.04 -9.35 16.31
CA TRP A 440 -12.99 -10.30 16.65
C TRP A 440 -13.22 -11.66 16.00
N PHE A 441 -14.48 -12.12 15.93
CA PHE A 441 -14.88 -13.42 15.39
C PHE A 441 -15.26 -13.42 13.91
N VAL A 442 -15.16 -12.29 13.20
CA VAL A 442 -15.35 -12.26 11.73
C VAL A 442 -14.35 -13.24 11.08
N PRO A 443 -14.82 -14.29 10.38
CA PRO A 443 -13.96 -15.21 9.67
C PRO A 443 -13.46 -14.55 8.38
N ILE A 444 -12.15 -14.58 8.16
CA ILE A 444 -11.49 -14.14 6.94
C ILE A 444 -10.86 -15.37 6.29
N GLY A 445 -11.33 -15.72 5.09
CA GLY A 445 -10.75 -16.79 4.29
C GLY A 445 -9.48 -16.33 3.59
N PHE A 446 -8.43 -17.14 3.63
CA PHE A 446 -7.20 -16.91 2.89
C PHE A 446 -6.96 -18.05 1.91
N ASN A 447 -6.54 -17.69 0.71
CA ASN A 447 -6.15 -18.65 -0.31
C ASN A 447 -4.69 -18.40 -0.68
N ALA A 448 -3.90 -19.46 -0.72
CA ALA A 448 -2.56 -19.41 -1.29
C ALA A 448 -2.67 -19.66 -2.80
N GLU A 449 -2.11 -18.75 -3.59
CA GLU A 449 -2.14 -18.83 -5.05
C GLU A 449 -0.74 -19.11 -5.60
N GLY A 450 -0.65 -19.97 -6.61
CA GLY A 450 0.63 -20.36 -7.19
C GLY A 450 0.55 -20.86 -8.62
N GLN A 451 1.71 -21.26 -9.14
CA GLN A 451 1.80 -21.97 -10.42
C GLN A 451 1.98 -23.46 -10.16
N ALA A 452 1.13 -24.27 -10.79
CA ALA A 452 1.19 -25.73 -10.75
C ALA A 452 1.81 -26.26 -12.04
N THR A 453 2.62 -27.30 -11.92
CA THR A 453 3.14 -28.09 -13.02
C THR A 453 2.83 -29.57 -12.80
N VAL A 454 2.43 -30.27 -13.86
CA VAL A 454 2.19 -31.71 -13.79
C VAL A 454 3.54 -32.43 -13.77
N ALA A 455 3.78 -33.24 -12.74
CA ALA A 455 4.95 -34.08 -12.59
C ALA A 455 4.53 -35.55 -12.39
N LEU A 456 5.42 -36.49 -12.72
CA LEU A 456 5.20 -37.90 -12.43
C LEU A 456 5.43 -38.17 -10.93
N SER A 457 4.66 -39.08 -10.35
CA SER A 457 4.96 -39.60 -9.01
C SER A 457 6.09 -40.64 -9.12
N ASP A 458 7.20 -40.38 -8.43
CA ASP A 458 8.40 -41.23 -8.39
C ASP A 458 8.89 -41.73 -9.77
N PRO A 459 9.33 -40.87 -10.70
CA PRO A 459 9.83 -41.33 -12.00
C PRO A 459 11.19 -42.03 -11.88
N ALA A 460 11.41 -43.09 -12.68
CA ALA A 460 12.76 -43.59 -12.87
C ALA A 460 13.52 -42.73 -13.88
N VAL A 461 14.60 -42.09 -13.42
CA VAL A 461 15.46 -41.26 -14.27
C VAL A 461 16.48 -42.14 -14.98
N VAL A 462 16.55 -42.02 -16.30
CA VAL A 462 17.55 -42.70 -17.13
C VAL A 462 18.67 -41.71 -17.41
N VAL A 463 19.87 -42.04 -16.93
CA VAL A 463 21.07 -41.21 -17.06
C VAL A 463 22.12 -41.90 -17.91
N THR A 464 22.94 -41.11 -18.58
CA THR A 464 24.07 -41.60 -19.37
C THR A 464 25.21 -41.99 -18.44
N THR A 465 25.67 -43.24 -18.47
CA THR A 465 26.80 -43.72 -17.67
C THR A 465 28.10 -43.75 -18.47
N THR A 466 28.03 -44.13 -19.75
CA THR A 466 29.16 -44.11 -20.70
C THR A 466 28.88 -43.05 -21.77
N PRO A 467 29.82 -42.14 -22.08
CA PRO A 467 29.59 -41.08 -23.06
C PRO A 467 29.58 -41.64 -24.49
N GLY A 468 28.80 -41.01 -25.37
CA GLY A 468 28.72 -41.43 -26.77
C GLY A 468 27.75 -40.58 -27.61
N ARG A 469 27.76 -40.82 -28.92
CA ARG A 469 26.86 -40.17 -29.90
C ARG A 469 25.53 -40.90 -30.00
N ILE A 470 24.43 -40.15 -30.03
CA ILE A 470 23.09 -40.73 -30.15
C ILE A 470 22.87 -41.29 -31.57
N VAL A 471 22.76 -42.61 -31.72
CA VAL A 471 22.43 -43.27 -33.01
C VAL A 471 20.92 -43.35 -33.19
N SER A 472 20.24 -43.89 -32.18
CA SER A 472 18.79 -44.02 -32.18
C SER A 472 18.24 -43.75 -30.80
N ALA A 473 17.02 -43.20 -30.77
CA ALA A 473 16.32 -42.85 -29.54
C ALA A 473 14.82 -43.00 -29.76
N VAL A 474 14.14 -43.50 -28.73
CA VAL A 474 12.68 -43.58 -28.63
C VAL A 474 12.10 -42.17 -28.53
N ALA A 475 10.93 -41.96 -29.17
CA ALA A 475 10.24 -40.69 -29.10
C ALA A 475 9.65 -40.44 -27.70
N ALA A 476 9.69 -39.19 -27.25
CA ALA A 476 8.99 -38.79 -26.03
C ALA A 476 7.48 -39.05 -26.17
N GLY A 477 6.86 -39.61 -25.14
CA GLY A 477 5.46 -40.02 -25.11
C GLY A 477 5.21 -41.48 -25.50
N GLN A 478 6.23 -42.22 -25.95
CA GLN A 478 6.10 -43.65 -26.23
C GLN A 478 6.05 -44.47 -24.93
N ARG A 479 5.22 -45.53 -24.93
CA ARG A 479 5.15 -46.50 -23.83
C ARG A 479 6.24 -47.57 -24.03
N VAL A 480 6.95 -47.89 -22.95
CA VAL A 480 8.06 -48.85 -22.90
C VAL A 480 7.85 -49.82 -21.74
N GLU A 481 8.33 -51.05 -21.89
CA GLU A 481 8.41 -52.06 -20.84
C GLU A 481 9.76 -52.02 -20.12
N ALA A 482 9.88 -52.73 -18.99
CA ALA A 482 11.15 -52.86 -18.30
C ALA A 482 12.15 -53.64 -19.17
N GLY A 483 13.35 -53.07 -19.38
CA GLY A 483 14.40 -53.65 -20.22
C GLY A 483 14.43 -53.14 -21.67
N ASP A 484 13.39 -52.44 -22.12
CA ASP A 484 13.31 -51.89 -23.48
C ASP A 484 14.44 -50.88 -23.76
N GLN A 485 14.94 -50.89 -25.00
CA GLN A 485 15.96 -49.95 -25.45
C GLN A 485 15.35 -48.54 -25.63
N ILE A 486 15.79 -47.58 -24.83
CA ILE A 486 15.39 -46.18 -24.93
C ILE A 486 16.27 -45.43 -25.92
N ALA A 487 17.58 -45.60 -25.83
CA ALA A 487 18.53 -44.99 -26.74
C ALA A 487 19.75 -45.87 -26.93
N ARG A 488 20.34 -45.81 -28.13
CA ARG A 488 21.62 -46.44 -28.44
C ARG A 488 22.65 -45.35 -28.72
N LEU A 489 23.74 -45.41 -27.96
CA LEU A 489 24.89 -44.56 -28.14
C LEU A 489 25.97 -45.31 -28.92
N GLU A 490 26.80 -44.56 -29.63
CA GLU A 490 27.99 -45.06 -30.29
C GLU A 490 29.17 -44.22 -29.84
N ASN A 491 30.21 -44.89 -29.36
CA ASN A 491 31.47 -44.26 -29.01
C ASN A 491 32.57 -44.84 -29.91
N PRO A 492 33.00 -44.11 -30.96
CA PRO A 492 34.03 -44.58 -31.87
C PRO A 492 35.37 -44.88 -31.19
N GLU A 493 35.71 -44.15 -30.13
CA GLU A 493 36.94 -44.36 -29.35
C GLU A 493 36.88 -45.71 -28.62
N LEU A 494 35.75 -46.00 -27.96
CA LEU A 494 35.54 -47.28 -27.27
C LEU A 494 35.59 -48.47 -28.25
N THR A 495 35.01 -48.32 -29.44
CA THR A 495 35.07 -49.36 -30.48
C THR A 495 36.51 -49.59 -30.96
N ALA A 496 37.29 -48.52 -31.13
CA ALA A 496 38.70 -48.61 -31.51
C ALA A 496 39.54 -49.27 -30.40
N GLU A 497 39.28 -48.94 -29.14
CA GLU A 497 39.94 -49.54 -27.98
C GLU A 497 39.64 -51.04 -27.85
N LEU A 498 38.38 -51.44 -28.02
CA LEU A 498 37.98 -52.86 -28.05
C LEU A 498 38.70 -53.63 -29.17
N ALA A 499 38.77 -53.05 -30.37
CA ALA A 499 39.48 -53.68 -31.49
C ALA A 499 41.00 -53.79 -31.24
N ALA A 500 41.61 -52.73 -30.70
CA ALA A 500 43.04 -52.71 -30.38
C ALA A 500 43.40 -53.67 -29.24
N LEU A 501 42.57 -53.77 -28.20
CA LEU A 501 42.79 -54.69 -27.10
C LEU A 501 42.55 -56.14 -27.52
N GLY A 502 41.51 -56.41 -28.31
CA GLY A 502 41.26 -57.72 -28.91
C GLY A 502 42.42 -58.18 -29.81
N GLY A 503 43.01 -57.27 -30.59
CA GLY A 503 44.21 -57.53 -31.38
C GLY A 503 45.43 -57.88 -30.52
N ARG A 504 45.70 -57.10 -29.46
CA ARG A 504 46.80 -57.37 -28.51
C ARG A 504 46.61 -58.71 -27.78
N LEU A 505 45.39 -59.02 -27.36
CA LEU A 505 45.06 -60.30 -26.74
C LEU A 505 45.29 -61.47 -27.70
N ALA A 506 44.95 -61.32 -28.98
CA ALA A 506 45.20 -62.35 -29.99
C ALA A 506 46.71 -62.58 -30.21
N GLU A 507 47.52 -61.52 -30.24
CA GLU A 507 48.98 -61.60 -30.33
C GLU A 507 49.60 -62.31 -29.13
N GLU A 508 49.25 -61.91 -27.90
CA GLU A 508 49.77 -62.53 -26.68
C GLU A 508 49.29 -63.98 -26.52
N ARG A 509 48.06 -64.31 -26.94
CA ARG A 509 47.60 -65.72 -26.99
C ARG A 509 48.41 -66.56 -27.98
N LEU A 510 48.80 -65.99 -29.13
CA LEU A 510 49.65 -66.68 -30.09
C LEU A 510 51.07 -66.89 -29.52
N ARG A 511 51.62 -65.86 -28.86
CA ARG A 511 52.91 -65.94 -28.17
C ARG A 511 52.91 -66.99 -27.06
N LEU A 512 51.86 -67.04 -26.24
CA LEU A 512 51.70 -68.04 -25.20
C LEU A 512 51.66 -69.46 -25.80
N LYS A 513 50.93 -69.67 -26.90
CA LYS A 513 50.91 -70.94 -27.64
C LYS A 513 52.29 -71.31 -28.18
N GLN A 514 53.02 -70.36 -28.75
CA GLN A 514 54.39 -70.58 -29.25
C GLN A 514 55.35 -70.98 -28.12
N LEU A 515 55.34 -70.25 -27.01
CA LEU A 515 56.17 -70.58 -25.83
C LEU A 515 55.78 -71.95 -25.25
N GLY A 516 54.49 -72.30 -25.27
CA GLY A 516 53.98 -73.60 -24.84
C GLY A 516 54.51 -74.75 -25.71
N ALA A 517 54.58 -74.53 -27.03
CA ALA A 517 55.14 -75.51 -27.97
C ALA A 517 56.68 -75.67 -27.83
N LEU A 518 57.40 -74.59 -27.53
CA LEU A 518 58.87 -74.59 -27.37
C LEU A 518 59.35 -75.09 -26.00
N ARG A 519 58.45 -75.22 -25.02
CA ARG A 519 58.73 -75.60 -23.62
C ARG A 519 59.60 -76.86 -23.47
N ALA A 520 59.45 -77.83 -24.36
CA ALA A 520 60.19 -79.09 -24.30
C ALA A 520 61.66 -78.98 -24.74
N HIS A 521 62.02 -77.93 -25.48
CA HIS A 521 63.33 -77.79 -26.14
C HIS A 521 64.11 -76.54 -25.69
N ASP A 522 63.46 -75.57 -25.03
CA ASP A 522 64.09 -74.33 -24.55
C ASP A 522 63.71 -74.01 -23.10
N ARG A 523 64.71 -73.98 -22.20
CA ARG A 523 64.54 -73.66 -20.78
C ARG A 523 64.12 -72.19 -20.57
N GLN A 524 64.61 -71.28 -21.42
CA GLN A 524 64.28 -69.86 -21.35
C GLN A 524 62.80 -69.61 -21.70
N ALA A 525 62.23 -70.42 -22.60
CA ALA A 525 60.80 -70.39 -22.91
C ALA A 525 59.94 -70.84 -21.72
N SER A 526 60.41 -71.83 -20.93
CA SER A 526 59.70 -72.30 -19.73
C SER A 526 59.63 -71.25 -18.62
N ASP A 527 60.67 -70.43 -18.47
CA ASP A 527 60.70 -69.37 -17.45
C ASP A 527 59.78 -68.18 -17.81
N GLN A 528 59.54 -67.94 -19.10
CA GLN A 528 58.68 -66.85 -19.60
C GLN A 528 57.19 -67.21 -19.66
N LEU A 529 56.83 -68.50 -19.57
CA LEU A 529 55.46 -68.98 -19.69
C LEU A 529 54.48 -68.41 -18.64
N PRO A 530 54.79 -68.43 -17.33
CA PRO A 530 53.88 -67.87 -16.32
C PRO A 530 53.63 -66.37 -16.51
N ALA A 531 54.67 -65.62 -16.91
CA ALA A 531 54.56 -64.19 -17.19
C ALA A 531 53.69 -63.92 -18.42
N ALA A 532 53.80 -64.73 -19.48
CA ALA A 532 52.94 -64.62 -20.66
C ALA A 532 51.48 -65.01 -20.35
N ALA A 533 51.27 -66.03 -19.52
CA ALA A 533 49.93 -66.44 -19.10
C ALA A 533 49.22 -65.35 -18.28
N SER A 534 49.92 -64.75 -17.32
CA SER A 534 49.41 -63.62 -16.52
C SER A 534 49.02 -62.42 -17.40
N ARG A 535 49.81 -62.10 -18.43
CA ARG A 535 49.46 -61.00 -19.36
C ARG A 535 48.20 -61.29 -20.16
N VAL A 536 47.99 -62.53 -20.59
CA VAL A 536 46.76 -62.93 -21.28
C VAL A 536 45.56 -62.76 -20.35
N GLU A 537 45.67 -63.22 -19.10
CA GLU A 537 44.63 -63.07 -18.08
C GLU A 537 44.31 -61.58 -17.79
N ASP A 538 45.34 -60.74 -17.63
CA ASP A 538 45.17 -59.29 -17.44
C ASP A 538 44.45 -58.63 -18.62
N LEU A 539 44.82 -58.99 -19.85
CA LEU A 539 44.19 -58.48 -21.08
C LEU A 539 42.75 -58.98 -21.25
N GLU A 540 42.46 -60.22 -20.84
CA GLU A 540 41.09 -60.76 -20.81
C GLU A 540 40.21 -59.98 -19.83
N HIS A 541 40.71 -59.71 -18.62
CA HIS A 541 40.00 -58.90 -17.63
C HIS A 541 39.72 -57.48 -18.14
N GLN A 542 40.70 -56.82 -18.77
CA GLN A 542 40.51 -55.50 -19.38
C GLN A 542 39.49 -55.52 -20.51
N LEU A 543 39.48 -56.59 -21.33
CA LEU A 543 38.53 -56.73 -22.42
C LEU A 543 37.11 -56.89 -21.88
N THR A 544 36.90 -57.72 -20.86
CA THR A 544 35.60 -57.88 -20.22
C THR A 544 35.10 -56.57 -19.60
N GLN A 545 35.98 -55.76 -19.00
CA GLN A 545 35.60 -54.45 -18.47
C GLN A 545 35.13 -53.49 -19.58
N LEU A 546 35.89 -53.39 -20.68
CA LEU A 546 35.51 -52.54 -21.82
C LEU A 546 34.23 -53.05 -22.52
N GLU A 547 34.03 -54.37 -22.59
CA GLU A 547 32.79 -54.96 -23.12
C GLU A 547 31.58 -54.56 -22.26
N GLN A 548 31.71 -54.59 -20.93
CA GLN A 548 30.66 -54.10 -20.02
C GLN A 548 30.38 -52.60 -20.19
N GLU A 549 31.39 -51.78 -20.46
CA GLU A 549 31.22 -50.36 -20.76
C GLU A 549 30.51 -50.14 -22.10
N ALA A 550 30.78 -50.99 -23.10
CA ALA A 550 30.10 -50.96 -24.39
C ALA A 550 28.64 -51.40 -24.28
N GLU A 551 28.31 -52.36 -23.43
CA GLU A 551 26.92 -52.73 -23.15
C GLU A 551 26.12 -51.56 -22.57
N ARG A 552 26.75 -50.70 -21.76
CA ARG A 552 26.14 -49.49 -21.18
C ARG A 552 25.86 -48.38 -22.20
N LEU A 553 26.39 -48.47 -23.43
CA LEU A 553 26.00 -47.58 -24.52
C LEU A 553 24.54 -47.79 -24.95
N VAL A 554 23.93 -48.92 -24.59
CA VAL A 554 22.50 -49.17 -24.79
C VAL A 554 21.74 -48.78 -23.53
N LEU A 555 21.12 -47.61 -23.54
CA LEU A 555 20.30 -47.13 -22.44
C LEU A 555 18.96 -47.87 -22.44
N ARG A 556 18.68 -48.60 -21.36
CA ARG A 556 17.46 -49.41 -21.19
C ARG A 556 16.53 -48.82 -20.14
N SER A 557 15.24 -49.11 -20.28
CA SER A 557 14.24 -48.68 -19.30
C SER A 557 14.31 -49.53 -18.03
N PRO A 558 14.46 -48.93 -16.83
CA PRO A 558 14.47 -49.68 -15.58
C PRO A 558 13.08 -50.16 -15.13
N ARG A 559 12.00 -49.61 -15.71
CA ARG A 559 10.60 -49.97 -15.38
C ARG A 559 9.68 -49.78 -16.58
N ALA A 560 8.48 -50.36 -16.53
CA ALA A 560 7.44 -50.07 -17.52
C ALA A 560 6.83 -48.67 -17.30
N GLY A 561 6.49 -47.96 -18.37
CA GLY A 561 5.88 -46.63 -18.28
C GLY A 561 5.94 -45.85 -19.58
N VAL A 562 5.66 -44.55 -19.52
CA VAL A 562 5.77 -43.62 -20.64
C VAL A 562 7.07 -42.83 -20.53
N VAL A 563 7.78 -42.70 -21.66
CA VAL A 563 9.02 -41.94 -21.75
C VAL A 563 8.70 -40.45 -21.76
N VAL A 564 9.13 -39.72 -20.74
CA VAL A 564 9.02 -38.27 -20.62
C VAL A 564 10.41 -37.67 -20.76
N SER A 565 10.55 -36.64 -21.61
CA SER A 565 11.83 -35.95 -21.76
C SER A 565 12.27 -35.27 -20.46
N SER A 566 13.58 -35.26 -20.24
CA SER A 566 14.23 -34.62 -19.10
C SER A 566 14.32 -33.09 -19.30
N GLU A 567 15.47 -32.49 -19.00
CA GLU A 567 15.73 -31.07 -19.12
C GLU A 567 15.72 -30.61 -20.57
N ARG A 568 15.13 -29.43 -20.80
CA ARG A 568 15.24 -28.74 -22.08
C ARG A 568 16.45 -27.81 -22.00
N ARG A 569 17.45 -28.05 -22.84
CA ARG A 569 18.60 -27.16 -22.96
C ARG A 569 18.30 -26.10 -24.02
N ASP A 570 18.48 -24.83 -23.68
CA ASP A 570 18.41 -23.77 -24.67
C ASP A 570 19.54 -23.94 -25.69
N ALA A 571 19.26 -23.59 -26.94
CA ALA A 571 20.27 -23.62 -27.98
C ALA A 571 21.36 -22.59 -27.63
N ASP A 572 22.60 -23.07 -27.54
CA ASP A 572 23.74 -22.18 -27.35
C ASP A 572 23.81 -21.24 -28.56
N ARG A 573 23.69 -19.93 -28.31
CA ARG A 573 23.70 -18.91 -29.37
C ARG A 573 25.12 -18.56 -29.79
N ASP A 574 26.12 -19.07 -29.08
CA ASP A 574 27.51 -18.81 -29.38
C ASP A 574 27.97 -19.68 -30.57
N ARG A 575 28.23 -19.06 -31.71
CA ARG A 575 28.57 -19.73 -32.98
C ARG A 575 30.00 -20.28 -33.02
N THR A 576 30.73 -20.16 -31.92
CA THR A 576 32.17 -20.46 -31.83
C THR A 576 32.45 -21.85 -31.25
N THR A 577 31.48 -22.49 -30.59
CA THR A 577 31.59 -23.86 -30.08
C THR A 577 30.81 -24.86 -30.94
N LEU A 578 31.37 -26.06 -31.14
CA LEU A 578 30.65 -27.17 -31.80
C LEU A 578 29.32 -27.42 -31.08
N ALA A 579 28.24 -27.51 -31.86
CA ALA A 579 26.89 -27.60 -31.32
C ALA A 579 26.72 -28.81 -30.40
N ARG A 580 26.46 -28.56 -29.12
CA ARG A 580 25.89 -29.55 -28.20
C ARG A 580 24.41 -29.78 -28.57
N TRP A 581 23.80 -30.84 -28.04
CA TRP A 581 22.37 -31.08 -28.21
C TRP A 581 21.55 -29.90 -27.63
N SER A 582 20.46 -29.55 -28.31
CA SER A 582 19.55 -28.47 -27.90
C SER A 582 18.11 -28.97 -27.90
N GLY A 583 17.24 -28.35 -27.11
CA GLY A 583 15.91 -28.91 -26.86
C GLY A 583 16.02 -30.11 -25.91
N THR A 584 15.55 -31.28 -26.32
CA THR A 584 15.56 -32.51 -25.48
C THR A 584 16.49 -33.56 -26.06
N PRO A 585 17.20 -34.37 -25.25
CA PRO A 585 18.13 -35.39 -25.75
C PRO A 585 17.51 -36.36 -26.76
N LEU A 586 16.24 -36.72 -26.56
CA LEU A 586 15.48 -37.66 -27.40
C LEU A 586 14.94 -37.05 -28.71
N SER A 587 15.15 -35.76 -28.96
CA SER A 587 14.65 -35.12 -30.18
C SER A 587 15.34 -35.71 -31.42
N PRO A 588 14.60 -35.99 -32.53
CA PRO A 588 15.22 -36.47 -33.77
C PRO A 588 16.34 -35.57 -34.30
N SER A 589 16.28 -34.26 -34.03
CA SER A 589 17.31 -33.29 -34.40
C SER A 589 18.65 -33.47 -33.68
N ASN A 590 18.67 -34.19 -32.56
CA ASN A 590 19.87 -34.45 -31.76
C ASN A 590 20.51 -35.81 -32.07
N ARG A 591 20.03 -36.53 -33.10
CA ARG A 591 20.73 -37.70 -33.63
C ARG A 591 22.14 -37.28 -34.10
N GLY A 592 23.15 -38.02 -33.67
CA GLY A 592 24.56 -37.69 -33.88
C GLY A 592 25.18 -36.76 -32.82
N ALA A 593 24.39 -36.18 -31.90
CA ALA A 593 24.91 -35.34 -30.83
C ALA A 593 25.60 -36.17 -29.74
N TRP A 594 26.60 -35.58 -29.08
CA TRP A 594 27.37 -36.21 -27.99
C TRP A 594 26.66 -36.04 -26.64
N LEU A 595 26.52 -37.15 -25.89
CA LEU A 595 26.05 -37.16 -24.50
C LEU A 595 27.22 -37.43 -23.54
N GLU A 596 27.33 -36.59 -22.51
CA GLU A 596 28.33 -36.69 -21.45
C GLU A 596 27.83 -37.60 -20.31
N VAL A 597 28.76 -38.10 -19.49
CA VAL A 597 28.45 -38.90 -18.29
C VAL A 597 27.60 -38.06 -17.32
N GLY A 598 26.57 -38.68 -16.75
CA GLY A 598 25.64 -38.05 -15.81
C GLY A 598 24.51 -37.25 -16.48
N ALA A 599 24.50 -37.12 -17.81
CA ALA A 599 23.42 -36.45 -18.52
C ALA A 599 22.10 -37.21 -18.37
N SER A 600 21.06 -36.54 -17.87
CA SER A 600 19.70 -37.10 -17.76
C SER A 600 19.03 -37.12 -19.13
N VAL A 601 18.74 -38.31 -19.65
CA VAL A 601 18.19 -38.50 -21.00
C VAL A 601 16.66 -38.40 -21.00
N CYS A 602 16.03 -39.12 -20.07
CA CYS A 602 14.58 -39.11 -19.91
C CYS A 602 14.17 -39.64 -18.53
N CYS A 603 12.88 -39.55 -18.26
CA CYS A 603 12.22 -40.14 -17.10
C CYS A 603 11.18 -41.14 -17.59
N VAL A 604 11.06 -42.29 -16.95
CA VAL A 604 10.02 -43.30 -17.25
C VAL A 604 9.11 -43.43 -16.04
N GLY A 605 7.81 -43.25 -16.25
CA GLY A 605 6.79 -43.39 -15.21
C GLY A 605 5.39 -43.50 -15.79
N GLU A 606 4.42 -43.81 -14.94
CA GLU A 606 3.05 -44.05 -15.38
C GLU A 606 2.23 -42.74 -15.35
N PRO A 607 1.57 -42.32 -16.44
CA PRO A 607 0.80 -41.08 -16.46
C PRO A 607 -0.38 -41.05 -15.48
N ALA A 608 -0.92 -42.23 -15.13
CA ALA A 608 -2.04 -42.35 -14.19
C ALA A 608 -1.65 -41.93 -12.76
N SER A 609 -0.37 -42.03 -12.38
CA SER A 609 0.16 -41.57 -11.09
C SER A 609 0.75 -40.16 -11.18
N SER A 610 0.08 -39.25 -11.87
CA SER A 610 0.53 -37.84 -11.96
C SER A 610 0.23 -37.07 -10.68
N GLN A 611 1.21 -36.29 -10.22
CA GLN A 611 1.06 -35.33 -9.12
C GLN A 611 1.26 -33.90 -9.65
N ALA A 612 0.72 -32.92 -8.95
CA ALA A 612 0.95 -31.51 -9.24
C ALA A 612 2.05 -30.96 -8.32
N GLU A 613 3.12 -30.45 -8.92
CA GLU A 613 4.13 -29.66 -8.22
C GLU A 613 3.78 -28.19 -8.30
N VAL A 614 3.54 -27.59 -7.14
CA VAL A 614 3.11 -26.21 -6.98
C VAL A 614 4.27 -25.38 -6.44
N LEU A 615 4.50 -24.24 -7.06
CA LEU A 615 5.44 -23.23 -6.57
C LEU A 615 4.67 -22.10 -5.88
N LEU A 616 4.91 -21.92 -4.59
CA LEU A 616 4.33 -20.87 -3.74
C LEU A 616 5.37 -19.85 -3.29
N THR A 617 4.90 -18.69 -2.86
CA THR A 617 5.72 -17.65 -2.23
C THR A 617 6.00 -17.98 -0.75
N GLU A 618 6.95 -17.25 -0.14
CA GLU A 618 7.30 -17.38 1.28
C GLU A 618 6.13 -17.03 2.23
N ASP A 619 5.29 -16.07 1.87
CA ASP A 619 4.16 -15.66 2.72
C ASP A 619 3.02 -16.70 2.70
N ASP A 620 2.87 -17.41 1.57
CA ASP A 620 1.84 -18.43 1.38
C ASP A 620 2.23 -19.77 2.00
N ILE A 621 3.51 -20.15 1.92
CA ILE A 621 3.98 -21.46 2.43
C ILE A 621 3.83 -21.58 3.94
N GLU A 622 3.90 -20.48 4.70
CA GLU A 622 3.68 -20.47 6.15
C GLU A 622 2.28 -20.95 6.55
N ARG A 623 1.29 -20.79 5.66
CA ARG A 623 -0.12 -21.11 5.90
C ARG A 623 -0.55 -22.44 5.31
N VAL A 624 0.32 -23.05 4.50
CA VAL A 624 0.02 -24.29 3.79
C VAL A 624 0.39 -25.49 4.64
N ALA A 625 -0.56 -26.40 4.82
CA ALA A 625 -0.42 -27.62 5.62
C ALA A 625 -0.84 -28.85 4.81
N ILE A 626 -0.29 -30.01 5.19
CA ILE A 626 -0.65 -31.30 4.59
C ILE A 626 -2.14 -31.58 4.82
N GLY A 627 -2.83 -32.05 3.78
CA GLY A 627 -4.26 -32.41 3.80
C GLY A 627 -5.22 -31.29 3.35
N GLN A 628 -4.74 -30.07 3.14
CA GLN A 628 -5.58 -28.96 2.65
C GLN A 628 -6.11 -29.23 1.24
N PRO A 629 -7.37 -28.84 0.94
CA PRO A 629 -7.95 -28.99 -0.38
C PRO A 629 -7.35 -27.98 -1.36
N VAL A 630 -7.19 -28.43 -2.60
CA VAL A 630 -6.54 -27.67 -3.66
C VAL A 630 -7.43 -27.68 -4.91
N GLU A 631 -7.59 -26.52 -5.51
CA GLU A 631 -8.24 -26.33 -6.81
C GLU A 631 -7.19 -25.91 -7.84
N ILE A 632 -7.10 -26.62 -8.96
CA ILE A 632 -6.14 -26.34 -10.03
C ILE A 632 -6.87 -26.13 -11.34
N ALA A 633 -6.65 -24.96 -11.95
CA ALA A 633 -7.09 -24.63 -13.29
C ALA A 633 -5.92 -24.79 -14.27
N TRP A 634 -5.96 -25.84 -15.09
CA TRP A 634 -4.92 -26.13 -16.08
C TRP A 634 -5.10 -25.29 -17.35
N ARG A 635 -3.98 -24.83 -17.93
CA ARG A 635 -4.01 -24.15 -19.25
C ARG A 635 -4.40 -25.10 -20.39
N GLN A 636 -4.12 -26.39 -20.23
CA GLN A 636 -4.41 -27.42 -21.24
C GLN A 636 -5.91 -27.74 -21.34
N THR A 637 -6.66 -27.53 -20.27
CA THR A 637 -8.11 -27.79 -20.20
C THR A 637 -8.84 -26.58 -19.64
N PRO A 638 -8.97 -25.49 -20.41
CA PRO A 638 -9.70 -24.30 -19.96
C PRO A 638 -11.14 -24.64 -19.56
N GLY A 639 -11.61 -24.12 -18.43
CA GLY A 639 -12.98 -24.32 -17.94
C GLY A 639 -13.18 -25.57 -17.07
N VAL A 640 -12.18 -26.44 -16.93
CA VAL A 640 -12.22 -27.60 -16.03
C VAL A 640 -11.30 -27.36 -14.84
N VAL A 641 -11.84 -27.44 -13.63
CA VAL A 641 -11.09 -27.31 -12.37
C VAL A 641 -10.83 -28.70 -11.79
N ALA A 642 -9.56 -29.05 -11.66
CA ALA A 642 -9.14 -30.29 -11.01
C ALA A 642 -9.06 -30.08 -9.49
N HIS A 643 -9.48 -31.08 -8.72
CA HIS A 643 -9.41 -31.05 -7.26
C HIS A 643 -8.30 -31.97 -6.77
N GLY A 644 -7.64 -31.57 -5.68
CA GLY A 644 -6.56 -32.35 -5.07
C GLY A 644 -6.36 -32.05 -3.60
N ARG A 645 -5.35 -32.67 -3.02
CA ARG A 645 -4.93 -32.43 -1.63
C ARG A 645 -3.42 -32.25 -1.53
N VAL A 646 -2.99 -31.39 -0.63
CA VAL A 646 -1.56 -31.22 -0.31
C VAL A 646 -1.04 -32.49 0.37
N VAL A 647 -0.02 -33.13 -0.20
CA VAL A 647 0.60 -34.35 0.36
C VAL A 647 1.94 -34.04 1.02
N ALA A 648 2.72 -33.12 0.45
CA ALA A 648 4.00 -32.72 1.03
C ALA A 648 4.30 -31.24 0.81
N VAL A 649 4.94 -30.63 1.81
CA VAL A 649 5.33 -29.22 1.80
C VAL A 649 6.85 -29.14 1.98
N SER A 650 7.58 -28.69 0.97
CA SER A 650 9.02 -28.46 1.08
C SER A 650 9.29 -27.09 1.70
N ARG A 651 10.03 -27.07 2.82
CA ARG A 651 10.54 -25.84 3.45
C ARG A 651 11.89 -25.38 2.89
N ARG A 652 12.39 -26.07 1.86
CA ARG A 652 13.61 -25.66 1.15
C ARG A 652 13.21 -24.88 -0.09
N ALA A 653 13.83 -23.71 -0.28
CA ALA A 653 13.63 -22.90 -1.48
C ALA A 653 14.02 -23.72 -2.73
N ALA A 654 13.16 -23.69 -3.74
CA ALA A 654 13.42 -24.29 -5.04
C ALA A 654 14.57 -23.53 -5.72
N PRO A 655 15.53 -24.23 -6.35
CA PRO A 655 16.61 -23.58 -7.07
C PRO A 655 16.07 -22.70 -8.21
N LEU A 656 16.69 -21.54 -8.41
CA LEU A 656 16.40 -20.61 -9.50
C LEU A 656 16.48 -21.37 -10.85
N GLY A 657 15.35 -21.46 -11.56
CA GLY A 657 15.24 -22.22 -12.83
C GLY A 657 14.42 -23.51 -12.76
N SER A 658 13.85 -23.87 -11.61
CA SER A 658 12.93 -25.00 -11.50
C SER A 658 11.75 -24.89 -12.47
N ARG A 659 11.36 -26.03 -13.08
CA ARG A 659 10.25 -26.16 -14.05
C ARG A 659 9.02 -25.35 -13.63
N GLY A 660 8.51 -24.50 -14.54
CA GLY A 660 7.31 -23.70 -14.29
C GLY A 660 7.56 -22.29 -13.74
N ALA A 661 8.81 -21.87 -13.51
CA ALA A 661 9.09 -20.47 -13.22
C ALA A 661 8.92 -19.60 -14.49
N SER A 662 7.72 -19.07 -14.73
CA SER A 662 7.57 -17.96 -15.68
C SER A 662 8.40 -16.76 -15.18
N PRO A 663 9.15 -16.04 -16.04
CA PRO A 663 10.05 -14.95 -15.66
C PRO A 663 9.32 -13.65 -15.24
N THR A 664 8.13 -13.77 -14.67
CA THR A 664 7.32 -12.63 -14.24
C THR A 664 7.68 -12.21 -12.82
N THR A 665 8.43 -11.11 -12.76
CA THR A 665 8.45 -10.01 -11.78
C THR A 665 8.68 -10.25 -10.28
N ASP A 666 8.68 -11.48 -9.78
CA ASP A 666 8.90 -11.72 -8.35
C ASP A 666 10.16 -12.57 -8.10
N ASN A 667 11.24 -11.89 -7.70
CA ASN A 667 12.59 -12.43 -7.44
C ASN A 667 12.71 -13.11 -6.05
N GLY A 668 11.59 -13.38 -5.38
CA GLY A 668 11.57 -14.03 -4.06
C GLY A 668 11.87 -15.54 -4.10
N PRO A 669 12.35 -16.13 -2.99
CA PRO A 669 12.48 -17.59 -2.88
C PRO A 669 11.11 -18.25 -3.03
N ARG A 670 11.02 -19.27 -3.89
CA ARG A 670 9.81 -20.06 -4.09
C ARG A 670 9.92 -21.40 -3.38
N TYR A 671 8.81 -21.87 -2.84
CA TYR A 671 8.74 -23.13 -2.11
C TYR A 671 7.88 -24.13 -2.87
N GLN A 672 8.30 -25.39 -2.86
CA GLN A 672 7.65 -26.45 -3.62
C GLN A 672 6.65 -27.21 -2.74
N VAL A 673 5.43 -27.36 -3.22
CA VAL A 673 4.36 -28.12 -2.59
C VAL A 673 3.92 -29.22 -3.54
N ARG A 674 3.84 -30.46 -3.06
CA ARG A 674 3.32 -31.60 -3.82
C ARG A 674 1.85 -31.80 -3.49
N VAL A 675 1.05 -31.84 -4.55
CA VAL A 675 -0.40 -32.00 -4.50
C VAL A 675 -0.78 -33.26 -5.26
N GLU A 676 -1.52 -34.14 -4.61
CA GLU A 676 -2.11 -35.32 -5.24
C GLU A 676 -3.46 -34.92 -5.85
N LEU A 677 -3.66 -35.30 -7.11
CA LEU A 677 -4.88 -35.00 -7.86
C LEU A 677 -5.90 -36.10 -7.59
N ALA A 678 -7.09 -35.72 -7.11
CA ALA A 678 -8.17 -36.67 -6.86
C ALA A 678 -8.89 -37.09 -8.16
N ASP A 679 -9.01 -36.16 -9.11
CA ASP A 679 -9.63 -36.39 -10.41
C ASP A 679 -8.86 -35.63 -11.52
N PRO A 680 -7.80 -36.23 -12.09
CA PRO A 680 -7.03 -35.60 -13.15
C PRO A 680 -7.85 -35.53 -14.46
N PRO A 681 -8.02 -34.36 -15.09
CA PRO A 681 -8.81 -34.24 -16.30
C PRO A 681 -8.24 -35.07 -17.45
N ALA A 682 -9.14 -35.64 -18.26
CA ALA A 682 -8.76 -36.45 -19.42
C ALA A 682 -7.87 -35.64 -20.38
N GLY A 683 -6.65 -36.13 -20.64
CA GLY A 683 -5.69 -35.48 -21.53
C GLY A 683 -4.65 -34.59 -20.84
N LEU A 684 -4.59 -34.56 -19.50
CA LEU A 684 -3.54 -33.87 -18.75
C LEU A 684 -2.16 -34.46 -19.09
N ARG A 685 -1.25 -33.65 -19.64
CA ARG A 685 0.11 -34.07 -20.00
C ARG A 685 1.14 -33.60 -18.98
N VAL A 686 2.14 -34.43 -18.72
CA VAL A 686 3.30 -34.09 -17.89
C VAL A 686 3.97 -32.81 -18.42
N GLY A 687 4.32 -31.90 -17.52
CA GLY A 687 4.82 -30.56 -17.84
C GLY A 687 3.73 -29.52 -18.14
N GLY A 688 2.45 -29.91 -18.13
CA GLY A 688 1.34 -28.97 -18.22
C GLY A 688 1.37 -27.94 -17.09
N GLN A 689 1.09 -26.68 -17.43
CA GLN A 689 1.07 -25.58 -16.48
C GLN A 689 -0.37 -25.20 -16.12
N GLY A 690 -0.59 -24.85 -14.85
CA GLY A 690 -1.88 -24.39 -14.33
C GLY A 690 -1.70 -23.31 -13.27
N ARG A 691 -2.80 -22.62 -12.95
CA ARG A 691 -2.89 -21.82 -11.73
C ARG A 691 -3.53 -22.67 -10.66
N VAL A 692 -3.03 -22.55 -9.45
CA VAL A 692 -3.52 -23.29 -8.29
C VAL A 692 -3.94 -22.34 -7.20
N LYS A 693 -5.01 -22.74 -6.52
CA LYS A 693 -5.57 -22.09 -5.34
C LYS A 693 -5.66 -23.14 -4.24
N ILE A 694 -4.97 -22.92 -3.14
CA ILE A 694 -5.01 -23.77 -1.94
C ILE A 694 -5.83 -23.05 -0.89
N ASP A 695 -6.88 -23.70 -0.38
CA ASP A 695 -7.64 -23.15 0.75
C ASP A 695 -6.85 -23.34 2.04
N THR A 696 -6.35 -22.24 2.58
CA THR A 696 -5.56 -22.25 3.83
C THR A 696 -6.44 -22.16 5.08
N GLY A 697 -7.76 -22.18 4.90
CA GLY A 697 -8.76 -22.09 5.96
C GLY A 697 -9.12 -20.66 6.33
N ALA A 698 -10.14 -20.54 7.19
CA ALA A 698 -10.55 -19.27 7.76
C ALA A 698 -9.82 -19.00 9.08
N THR A 699 -9.21 -17.84 9.21
CA THR A 699 -8.77 -17.29 10.51
C THR A 699 -9.71 -16.17 10.92
N THR A 700 -9.87 -15.95 12.21
CA THR A 700 -10.60 -14.79 12.70
C THR A 700 -9.75 -13.53 12.57
N LEU A 701 -10.39 -12.37 12.41
CA LEU A 701 -9.72 -11.06 12.35
C LEU A 701 -8.90 -10.81 13.62
N GLY A 702 -9.40 -11.25 14.79
CA GLY A 702 -8.67 -11.18 16.06
C GLY A 702 -7.38 -11.99 16.06
N ASN A 703 -7.42 -13.26 15.63
CA ASN A 703 -6.23 -14.10 15.56
C ASN A 703 -5.23 -13.55 14.54
N LEU A 704 -5.70 -13.05 13.39
CA LEU A 704 -4.84 -12.41 12.40
C LEU A 704 -4.11 -11.20 12.99
N ALA A 705 -4.81 -10.34 13.73
CA ALA A 705 -4.23 -9.18 14.39
C ALA A 705 -3.18 -9.58 15.44
N VAL A 706 -3.46 -10.62 16.25
CA VAL A 706 -2.52 -11.14 17.25
C VAL A 706 -1.27 -11.73 16.58
N THR A 707 -1.43 -12.57 15.55
CA THR A 707 -0.31 -13.15 14.83
C THR A 707 0.58 -12.08 14.20
N ARG A 708 -0.02 -11.06 13.57
CA ARG A 708 0.73 -9.93 13.00
C ARG A 708 1.43 -9.08 14.08
N LEU A 709 0.77 -8.83 15.20
CA LEU A 709 1.39 -8.14 16.34
C LEU A 709 2.58 -8.93 16.92
N ARG A 710 2.44 -10.25 17.08
CA ARG A 710 3.54 -11.11 17.53
C ARG A 710 4.71 -11.10 16.57
N GLN A 711 4.45 -11.20 15.26
CA GLN A 711 5.49 -11.07 14.23
C GLN A 711 6.19 -9.71 14.30
N LEU A 712 5.43 -8.63 14.50
CA LEU A 712 5.95 -7.26 14.53
C LEU A 712 6.83 -6.99 15.76
N PHE A 713 6.46 -7.53 16.92
CA PHE A 713 7.20 -7.37 18.17
C PHE A 713 8.12 -8.55 18.51
N ARG A 714 8.24 -9.55 17.63
CA ARG A 714 8.94 -10.83 17.86
C ARG A 714 8.57 -11.46 19.21
N LEU A 715 7.29 -11.41 19.57
CA LEU A 715 6.79 -12.01 20.79
C LEU A 715 6.56 -13.52 20.57
N PRO A 716 6.85 -14.37 21.57
CA PRO A 716 6.67 -15.82 21.47
C PRO A 716 5.22 -16.27 21.25
#